data_AF-A0A8U0IQH8-F1
#
_entry.id   AF-A0A8U0IQH8-F1
#
_cell.length_a   1.000
_cell.length_b   1.000
_cell.length_c   1.000
_cell.angle_alpha   90.00
_cell.angle_beta   90.00
_cell.angle_gamma   90.00
#
_symmetry.space_group_name_H-M   'P 1'
#
loop_
_entity.id
_entity.type
_entity.pdbx_description
1 polymer ?
#
loop_
_entity_poly.entity_id
_entity_poly.type
_entity_poly.pdbx_seq_one_letter_code
_entity_poly.pdbx_strand_id
1 'polypeptide(L)'
;MDRRSAVTVCLALFVALHGFAGAATAQSSVTVSRASAAASSGDQITRTLTTTFEATSNRTVTVNGQMADGNVEFAFQEWTDLDGTASGSGTSWQVRAGHEYELRYEATVPASANAGYHTAYTADGGAERKRLTVRVTEPQFGFIDDQDATVVFESKNTGSATKKVDIPNTGEGQMRPSEVTFSNVPDGFTVNAQNLPDRIDAGGTKSMKLQIEADESVSKGNYQFRATVTDNLGNSQSFDVSVTVAKPAVLDAGDDGTVDVGDVLVGSDKTVEFTVSEEGGYTGISGVTSKVTNSDQYGSIGFSGLRYLDTSPDGSATAEVSVSVQDNAPQHSDLRWTAFLKPDGENSVGKKIEFTGRVIYPARFGSLSTSNTSMVFDQPRSEVDSHTKTIEVMVPNTGDKKMNIQGASAGTDSSRVTASVVDAPDTIAGQSNGKVAVRVEADPSTPQGDYGLSVSVNAEEAGSKQISRQISVSHGVELSVEKTSLTYGDVIVTKNLTKSTDVAEALEYRDVSGLSVTKVSGPDKWLTVVERPPATLTAGDAAPFVVALRFDTSAELYRKYTWTYRVEGDNVQNQTVTVTATPKPYSFDQIRDPLNQYTGSGDWQSETASGMVTTLDTLESELRNGGEVSRTDLSTSIAAGRATLLFIESVQNARETRASDGNEAAQDEVVRAAATYNLLDNYVSKLDDSQLRNSADKSRAAADETVQKLVSQQTDYYRSQLDSGNVSMIERAHIKRQLAQLASLQGNDQRAERLRTESAAAFDAYTETVKKGNEKRQSARQLHDEMRDEMLTVVAGQPLMLNPAKWDAFGRKTSAVQAAYGEAATAFRKAGATEEAQSVADERQRMANRYRIARYSLYGSTAAYVLGFVGLVVYLVRSTYAYVRDAREAVSGDFLVAS
;
A
#
# COMPACT_ATOMS: atom_id res chain seq x y z
N MET A 1 62.66 -6.32 34.50
CA MET A 1 63.62 -5.23 34.73
C MET A 1 65.00 -5.85 34.80
N ASP A 2 65.81 -5.48 33.82
CA ASP A 2 67.15 -5.98 33.52
C ASP A 2 68.18 -5.25 34.39
N ARG A 3 69.17 -5.97 34.95
CA ARG A 3 70.41 -5.38 35.52
C ARG A 3 71.49 -6.46 35.58
N ARG A 4 72.10 -6.70 34.43
CA ARG A 4 73.46 -7.22 34.33
C ARG A 4 74.47 -6.07 34.36
N SER A 5 75.61 -6.37 34.99
CA SER A 5 76.94 -5.83 34.72
C SER A 5 77.29 -4.42 35.21
N ALA A 6 78.05 -4.39 36.30
CA ALA A 6 79.19 -3.49 36.44
C ALA A 6 80.34 -4.28 37.10
N VAL A 7 81.13 -4.95 36.27
CA VAL A 7 82.48 -5.39 36.63
C VAL A 7 83.41 -4.30 36.10
N THR A 8 84.19 -3.68 36.99
CA THR A 8 85.39 -2.92 36.62
C THR A 8 86.45 -3.17 37.68
N VAL A 9 87.61 -3.55 37.15
CA VAL A 9 88.84 -4.01 37.78
C VAL A 9 89.57 -2.86 38.46
N CYS A 10 90.18 -3.09 39.63
CA CYS A 10 91.39 -2.40 40.05
C CYS A 10 92.26 -3.31 40.94
N LEU A 11 93.40 -3.67 40.37
CA LEU A 11 94.59 -4.22 41.01
C LEU A 11 95.10 -3.22 42.08
N ALA A 12 95.33 -3.66 43.31
CA ALA A 12 96.20 -2.99 44.29
C ALA A 12 96.70 -4.04 45.29
N LEU A 13 97.92 -4.55 45.13
CA LEU A 13 99.06 -4.11 45.96
C LEU A 13 98.67 -4.00 47.44
N PHE A 14 98.71 -5.12 48.16
CA PHE A 14 98.82 -5.11 49.62
C PHE A 14 100.27 -4.74 50.00
N VAL A 15 100.61 -3.47 49.81
CA VAL A 15 101.71 -2.79 50.48
C VAL A 15 101.14 -1.48 51.02
N ALA A 16 101.14 -1.40 52.36
CA ALA A 16 101.10 -0.19 53.16
C ALA A 16 100.02 0.86 52.83
N LEU A 17 98.92 0.83 53.59
CA LEU A 17 98.26 2.04 54.03
C LEU A 17 98.25 2.08 55.55
N HIS A 18 99.30 2.74 56.05
CA HIS A 18 99.38 3.33 57.36
C HIS A 18 98.24 4.37 57.48
N GLY A 19 97.10 3.93 57.98
CA GLY A 19 96.05 4.80 58.50
C GLY A 19 96.29 4.96 60.00
N PHE A 20 96.98 6.04 60.35
CA PHE A 20 97.09 6.64 61.69
C PHE A 20 96.63 5.76 62.85
N ALA A 21 97.60 5.07 63.46
CA ALA A 21 97.49 4.62 64.84
C ALA A 21 97.34 5.87 65.72
N GLY A 22 96.10 6.36 65.87
CA GLY A 22 95.75 7.13 67.05
C GLY A 22 95.99 6.21 68.24
N ALA A 23 96.76 6.69 69.23
CA ALA A 23 97.24 5.95 70.39
C ALA A 23 96.35 4.74 70.72
N ALA A 24 96.75 3.56 70.25
CA ALA A 24 96.04 2.34 70.55
C ALA A 24 96.20 2.14 72.05
N THR A 25 95.12 2.28 72.81
CA THR A 25 95.13 1.97 74.24
C THR A 25 95.69 0.56 74.41
N ALA A 26 96.81 0.43 75.11
CA ALA A 26 97.49 -0.84 75.33
C ALA A 26 96.49 -1.92 75.77
N GLN A 27 96.18 -2.84 74.86
CA GLN A 27 95.24 -3.92 75.10
C GLN A 27 96.02 -5.19 75.41
N SER A 28 96.44 -5.32 76.65
CA SER A 28 97.17 -6.50 77.14
C SER A 28 96.24 -7.66 77.50
N SER A 29 94.93 -7.52 77.29
CA SER A 29 93.95 -8.58 77.49
C SER A 29 92.86 -8.66 76.41
N VAL A 30 92.53 -9.89 76.00
CA VAL A 30 91.44 -10.18 75.03
C VAL A 30 90.60 -11.37 75.52
N THR A 31 89.33 -11.41 75.12
CA THR A 31 88.44 -12.55 75.35
C THR A 31 88.09 -13.21 74.02
N VAL A 32 88.23 -14.53 73.94
CA VAL A 32 87.91 -15.32 72.74
C VAL A 32 86.96 -16.44 73.15
N SER A 33 85.85 -16.60 72.43
CA SER A 33 85.01 -17.79 72.60
C SER A 33 85.59 -18.95 71.82
N ARG A 34 85.67 -20.12 72.46
CA ARG A 34 86.11 -21.38 71.86
C ARG A 34 85.22 -21.79 70.69
N ALA A 35 83.91 -21.55 70.79
CA ALA A 35 82.96 -21.83 69.71
C ALA A 35 83.20 -20.94 68.47
N SER A 36 83.73 -19.73 68.66
CA SER A 36 84.20 -18.90 67.54
C SER A 36 85.42 -19.53 66.86
N ALA A 37 86.36 -20.08 67.64
CA ALA A 37 87.56 -20.70 67.12
C ALA A 37 87.24 -21.97 66.33
N ALA A 38 86.36 -22.83 66.85
CA ALA A 38 85.87 -24.03 66.15
C ALA A 38 85.03 -23.74 64.89
N ALA A 39 84.58 -22.50 64.70
CA ALA A 39 83.84 -22.10 63.51
C ALA A 39 84.72 -21.38 62.47
N SER A 40 86.01 -21.16 62.78
CA SER A 40 86.93 -20.51 61.84
C SER A 40 87.49 -21.53 60.85
N SER A 41 87.97 -21.07 59.69
CA SER A 41 88.45 -21.93 58.59
C SER A 41 89.72 -22.73 58.89
N GLY A 42 90.22 -22.72 60.13
CA GLY A 42 91.39 -23.48 60.58
C GLY A 42 91.33 -23.86 62.06
N ASP A 43 90.13 -23.91 62.65
CA ASP A 43 89.88 -24.24 64.05
C ASP A 43 90.70 -23.42 65.05
N GLN A 44 91.04 -22.17 64.70
CA GLN A 44 91.79 -21.25 65.55
C GLN A 44 91.47 -19.79 65.26
N ILE A 45 91.64 -18.93 66.26
CA ILE A 45 91.48 -17.48 66.14
C ILE A 45 92.75 -16.79 66.62
N THR A 46 93.28 -15.88 65.80
CA THR A 46 94.38 -15.01 66.19
C THR A 46 93.86 -13.64 66.65
N ARG A 47 94.46 -13.10 67.72
CA ARG A 47 94.15 -11.78 68.29
C ARG A 47 95.43 -11.02 68.61
N THR A 48 95.50 -9.78 68.19
CA THR A 48 96.60 -8.89 68.57
C THR A 48 96.44 -8.43 70.03
N LEU A 49 97.55 -8.46 70.77
CA LEU A 49 97.72 -7.96 72.13
C LEU A 49 98.84 -6.91 72.14
N THR A 50 98.64 -5.83 72.88
CA THR A 50 99.61 -4.73 72.91
C THR A 50 99.86 -4.27 74.35
N THR A 51 101.11 -4.01 74.71
CA THR A 51 101.50 -3.51 76.04
C THR A 51 102.67 -2.56 75.96
N THR A 52 102.77 -1.59 76.87
CA THR A 52 103.90 -0.64 76.90
C THR A 52 104.77 -0.78 78.15
N PHE A 53 106.02 -0.35 78.06
CA PHE A 53 106.90 -0.13 79.21
C PHE A 53 107.82 1.07 79.01
N GLU A 54 108.11 1.78 80.11
CA GLU A 54 109.11 2.85 80.10
C GLU A 54 110.48 2.29 80.49
N ALA A 55 111.51 2.65 79.73
CA ALA A 55 112.87 2.25 80.01
C ALA A 55 113.51 3.19 81.05
N THR A 56 113.97 2.64 82.18
CA THR A 56 114.53 3.44 83.28
C THR A 56 116.03 3.75 83.14
N SER A 57 116.71 3.12 82.18
CA SER A 57 118.14 3.33 81.88
C SER A 57 118.46 2.92 80.44
N ASN A 58 119.54 3.48 79.86
CA ASN A 58 120.02 3.07 78.55
C ASN A 58 120.63 1.67 78.63
N ARG A 59 119.99 0.67 78.01
CA ARG A 59 120.47 -0.74 78.01
C ARG A 59 119.85 -1.53 76.87
N THR A 60 120.36 -2.74 76.63
CA THR A 60 119.64 -3.72 75.82
C THR A 60 118.49 -4.32 76.63
N VAL A 61 117.29 -4.33 76.06
CA VAL A 61 116.13 -5.10 76.55
C VAL A 61 115.97 -6.33 75.66
N THR A 62 115.54 -7.46 76.24
CA THR A 62 115.18 -8.67 75.50
C THR A 62 113.81 -9.15 75.96
N VAL A 63 112.92 -9.42 75.00
CA VAL A 63 111.56 -9.92 75.22
C VAL A 63 111.42 -11.35 74.71
N ASN A 64 110.45 -12.07 75.25
CA ASN A 64 110.14 -13.44 74.88
C ASN A 64 109.46 -13.48 73.51
N GLY A 65 110.07 -14.17 72.54
CA GLY A 65 109.61 -14.20 71.14
C GLY A 65 108.41 -15.11 70.88
N GLN A 66 108.37 -16.28 71.52
CA GLN A 66 107.23 -17.18 71.52
C GLN A 66 106.98 -17.67 72.93
N MET A 67 105.73 -17.68 73.35
CA MET A 67 105.28 -18.16 74.64
C MET A 67 104.02 -18.99 74.45
N ALA A 68 103.74 -19.91 75.36
CA ALA A 68 102.50 -20.65 75.37
C ALA A 68 102.02 -20.82 76.82
N ASP A 69 100.71 -20.77 77.00
CA ASP A 69 100.05 -21.18 78.23
C ASP A 69 98.89 -22.10 77.84
N GLY A 70 98.98 -23.38 78.23
CA GLY A 70 98.16 -24.44 77.66
C GLY A 70 98.28 -24.52 76.14
N ASN A 71 97.14 -24.47 75.44
CA ASN A 71 97.06 -24.51 73.98
C ASN A 71 97.01 -23.10 73.34
N VAL A 72 97.14 -22.03 74.13
CA VAL A 72 97.16 -20.66 73.60
C VAL A 72 98.59 -20.21 73.40
N GLU A 73 98.94 -19.90 72.15
CA GLU A 73 100.27 -19.43 71.77
C GLU A 73 100.30 -17.91 71.67
N PHE A 74 101.36 -17.29 72.14
CA PHE A 74 101.63 -15.86 72.06
C PHE A 74 102.94 -15.64 71.31
N ALA A 75 102.86 -15.03 70.12
CA ALA A 75 104.03 -14.74 69.28
C ALA A 75 104.30 -13.24 69.23
N PHE A 76 105.53 -12.84 69.58
CA PHE A 76 106.00 -11.47 69.44
C PHE A 76 106.00 -11.07 67.97
N GLN A 77 105.52 -9.86 67.68
CA GLN A 77 105.49 -9.33 66.33
C GLN A 77 106.50 -8.19 66.17
N GLU A 78 106.37 -7.17 67.00
CA GLU A 78 107.14 -5.93 66.86
C GLU A 78 107.18 -5.11 68.15
N TRP A 79 108.20 -4.25 68.24
CA TRP A 79 108.32 -3.19 69.23
C TRP A 79 108.41 -1.84 68.53
N THR A 80 107.90 -0.80 69.19
CA THR A 80 107.97 0.60 68.71
C THR A 80 108.34 1.53 69.87
N ASP A 81 109.31 2.41 69.65
CA ASP A 81 109.66 3.52 70.55
C ASP A 81 108.64 4.65 70.35
N LEU A 82 107.76 4.88 71.33
CA LEU A 82 106.67 5.85 71.22
C LEU A 82 107.15 7.31 71.35
N ASP A 83 108.29 7.52 72.03
CA ASP A 83 108.92 8.82 72.20
C ASP A 83 110.03 9.08 71.15
N GLY A 84 110.20 8.15 70.21
CA GLY A 84 111.20 8.17 69.16
C GLY A 84 110.65 7.80 67.78
N THR A 85 111.53 7.42 66.86
CA THR A 85 111.16 6.93 65.51
C THR A 85 111.64 5.50 65.26
N ALA A 86 112.16 4.81 66.30
CA ALA A 86 112.72 3.48 66.18
C ALA A 86 111.63 2.42 66.36
N SER A 87 111.65 1.40 65.52
CA SER A 87 110.79 0.22 65.64
C SER A 87 111.51 -0.99 65.06
N GLY A 88 111.07 -2.20 65.42
CA GLY A 88 111.64 -3.42 64.89
C GLY A 88 110.90 -4.67 65.31
N SER A 89 111.16 -5.78 64.63
CA SER A 89 110.59 -7.11 64.92
C SER A 89 111.57 -8.05 65.64
N GLY A 90 112.77 -7.58 65.94
CA GLY A 90 113.75 -8.34 66.72
C GLY A 90 113.38 -8.37 68.21
N THR A 91 113.57 -9.50 68.87
CA THR A 91 113.25 -9.69 70.29
C THR A 91 114.26 -9.04 71.25
N SER A 92 115.33 -8.43 70.75
CA SER A 92 116.36 -7.75 71.55
C SER A 92 116.79 -6.45 70.88
N TRP A 93 116.77 -5.33 71.61
CA TRP A 93 117.14 -4.01 71.09
C TRP A 93 117.61 -3.07 72.21
N GLN A 94 118.23 -1.95 71.82
CA GLN A 94 118.66 -0.91 72.76
C GLN A 94 117.50 0.03 73.08
N VAL A 95 117.22 0.21 74.37
CA VAL A 95 116.23 1.18 74.87
C VAL A 95 116.90 2.41 75.44
N ARG A 96 116.19 3.55 75.40
CA ARG A 96 116.65 4.83 75.95
C ARG A 96 115.95 5.16 77.26
N ALA A 97 116.70 5.64 78.24
CA ALA A 97 116.18 6.07 79.52
C ALA A 97 115.12 7.17 79.35
N GLY A 98 113.95 6.99 79.95
CA GLY A 98 112.80 7.91 79.88
C GLY A 98 111.92 7.77 78.64
N HIS A 99 112.20 6.81 77.74
CA HIS A 99 111.34 6.52 76.59
C HIS A 99 110.37 5.37 76.90
N GLU A 100 109.14 5.47 76.39
CA GLU A 100 108.12 4.42 76.40
C GLU A 100 108.17 3.58 75.13
N TYR A 101 108.17 2.26 75.30
CA TYR A 101 108.19 1.28 74.21
C TYR A 101 106.90 0.46 74.22
N GLU A 102 106.23 0.37 73.07
CA GLU A 102 105.11 -0.51 72.82
C GLU A 102 105.58 -1.87 72.30
N LEU A 103 105.01 -2.94 72.82
CA LEU A 103 105.23 -4.32 72.40
C LEU A 103 103.92 -4.90 71.87
N ARG A 104 103.99 -5.50 70.68
CA ARG A 104 102.87 -6.16 70.03
C ARG A 104 103.08 -7.66 69.93
N TYR A 105 102.07 -8.40 70.34
CA TYR A 105 101.99 -9.86 70.30
C TYR A 105 100.75 -10.31 69.54
N GLU A 106 100.78 -11.50 68.97
CA GLU A 106 99.60 -12.20 68.47
C GLU A 106 99.35 -13.44 69.32
N ALA A 107 98.15 -13.52 69.88
CA ALA A 107 97.64 -14.71 70.56
C ALA A 107 96.84 -15.57 69.59
N THR A 108 97.27 -16.81 69.36
CA THR A 108 96.54 -17.80 68.57
C THR A 108 95.84 -18.77 69.52
N VAL A 109 94.51 -18.82 69.42
CA VAL A 109 93.62 -19.60 70.28
C VAL A 109 92.96 -20.70 69.43
N PRO A 110 93.37 -21.96 69.54
CA PRO A 110 92.72 -23.07 68.87
C PRO A 110 91.39 -23.45 69.53
N ALA A 111 90.52 -24.15 68.80
CA ALA A 111 89.27 -24.72 69.28
C ALA A 111 89.47 -25.75 70.41
N SER A 112 90.66 -26.35 70.50
CA SER A 112 91.07 -27.26 71.56
C SER A 112 91.55 -26.54 72.84
N ALA A 113 91.56 -25.20 72.89
CA ALA A 113 91.96 -24.48 74.08
C ALA A 113 90.91 -24.62 75.20
N ASN A 114 91.37 -24.92 76.42
CA ASN A 114 90.51 -25.00 77.60
C ASN A 114 90.00 -23.62 78.01
N ALA A 115 88.74 -23.50 78.44
CA ALA A 115 88.22 -22.29 79.06
C ALA A 115 89.04 -21.86 80.28
N GLY A 116 89.18 -20.55 80.44
CA GLY A 116 89.93 -19.93 81.53
C GLY A 116 90.85 -18.81 81.07
N TYR A 117 91.68 -18.32 81.99
CA TYR A 117 92.67 -17.30 81.71
C TYR A 117 94.00 -17.95 81.36
N HIS A 118 94.52 -17.61 80.19
CA HIS A 118 95.85 -17.99 79.71
C HIS A 118 96.72 -16.74 79.75
N THR A 119 97.88 -16.81 80.41
CA THR A 119 98.75 -15.67 80.64
C THR A 119 100.17 -15.92 80.22
N ALA A 120 100.78 -14.91 79.63
CA ALA A 120 102.18 -14.94 79.22
C ALA A 120 102.87 -13.65 79.69
N TYR A 121 104.18 -13.70 79.91
CA TYR A 121 104.97 -12.55 80.34
C TYR A 121 105.99 -12.18 79.27
N THR A 122 105.93 -10.94 78.78
CA THR A 122 106.75 -10.46 77.67
C THR A 122 108.26 -10.52 77.94
N ALA A 123 108.72 -10.65 79.18
CA ALA A 123 110.12 -10.86 79.53
C ALA A 123 110.26 -11.57 80.89
N ASP A 124 111.44 -12.10 81.18
CA ASP A 124 111.72 -12.80 82.44
C ASP A 124 111.84 -11.85 83.64
N GLY A 125 112.18 -10.57 83.43
CA GLY A 125 112.28 -9.55 84.47
C GLY A 125 112.46 -8.14 83.91
N GLY A 126 112.51 -7.14 84.79
CA GLY A 126 112.65 -5.72 84.41
C GLY A 126 111.33 -5.00 84.09
N ALA A 127 111.43 -3.74 83.67
CA ALA A 127 110.27 -2.90 83.33
C ALA A 127 109.50 -3.44 82.09
N GLU A 128 110.21 -4.13 81.21
CA GLU A 128 109.72 -4.81 80.01
C GLU A 128 108.87 -6.05 80.30
N ARG A 129 108.85 -6.55 81.54
CA ARG A 129 108.00 -7.67 81.95
C ARG A 129 106.56 -7.22 82.13
N LYS A 130 105.73 -7.49 81.13
CA LYS A 130 104.30 -7.18 81.11
C LYS A 130 103.48 -8.45 80.96
N ARG A 131 102.32 -8.48 81.62
CA ARG A 131 101.41 -9.61 81.58
C ARG A 131 100.46 -9.47 80.40
N LEU A 132 100.47 -10.45 79.52
CA LEU A 132 99.47 -10.65 78.48
C LEU A 132 98.42 -11.64 78.99
N THR A 133 97.15 -11.45 78.63
CA THR A 133 96.07 -12.31 79.11
C THR A 133 95.04 -12.59 78.03
N VAL A 134 94.77 -13.87 77.76
CA VAL A 134 93.68 -14.31 76.90
C VAL A 134 92.68 -15.06 77.76
N ARG A 135 91.45 -14.55 77.84
CA ARG A 135 90.34 -15.29 78.46
C ARG A 135 89.64 -16.12 77.39
N VAL A 136 89.77 -17.44 77.46
CA VAL A 136 89.00 -18.36 76.63
C VAL A 136 87.67 -18.66 77.33
N THR A 137 86.58 -18.48 76.61
CA THR A 137 85.21 -18.67 77.12
C THR A 137 84.50 -19.78 76.34
N GLU A 138 83.63 -20.53 77.01
CA GLU A 138 82.89 -21.63 76.41
C GLU A 138 81.38 -21.43 76.59
N PRO A 139 80.58 -21.86 75.59
CA PRO A 139 79.14 -21.94 75.78
C PRO A 139 78.77 -23.07 76.74
N GLN A 140 77.58 -22.97 77.30
CA GLN A 140 76.95 -24.02 78.08
C GLN A 140 75.46 -23.96 77.82
N PHE A 141 74.84 -25.10 77.47
CA PHE A 141 73.39 -25.16 77.36
C PHE A 141 72.74 -24.89 78.72
N GLY A 142 71.74 -24.01 78.70
CA GLY A 142 70.77 -23.95 79.79
C GLY A 142 69.71 -25.04 79.64
N PHE A 143 68.78 -25.07 80.58
CA PHE A 143 67.63 -25.97 80.53
C PHE A 143 66.71 -25.60 79.34
N ILE A 144 66.38 -26.58 78.49
CA ILE A 144 65.35 -26.43 77.45
C ILE A 144 64.07 -27.08 77.98
N ASP A 145 62.98 -26.31 78.03
CA ASP A 145 61.68 -26.82 78.48
C ASP A 145 61.16 -27.94 77.57
N ASP A 146 60.48 -28.92 78.16
CA ASP A 146 59.72 -29.92 77.41
C ASP A 146 58.62 -29.26 76.56
N GLN A 147 58.29 -29.88 75.44
CA GLN A 147 57.39 -29.29 74.44
C GLN A 147 56.11 -30.09 74.29
N ASP A 148 54.97 -29.41 74.39
CA ASP A 148 53.65 -30.01 74.11
C ASP A 148 53.11 -29.52 72.76
N ALA A 149 52.80 -30.46 71.87
CA ALA A 149 52.20 -30.19 70.57
C ALA A 149 50.88 -30.95 70.38
N THR A 150 49.94 -30.33 69.69
CA THR A 150 48.70 -31.00 69.25
C THR A 150 48.69 -31.03 67.74
N VAL A 151 48.81 -32.23 67.17
CA VAL A 151 48.67 -32.46 65.73
C VAL A 151 47.18 -32.62 65.45
N VAL A 152 46.61 -31.68 64.70
CA VAL A 152 45.20 -31.68 64.31
C VAL A 152 45.11 -32.09 62.85
N PHE A 153 44.28 -33.10 62.57
CA PHE A 153 43.93 -33.46 61.21
C PHE A 153 42.91 -32.46 60.67
N GLU A 154 43.35 -31.60 59.76
CA GLU A 154 42.49 -30.63 59.07
C GLU A 154 41.84 -31.22 57.81
N SER A 155 42.25 -32.43 57.42
CA SER A 155 41.69 -33.26 56.36
C SER A 155 41.97 -34.73 56.67
N LYS A 156 41.39 -35.65 55.88
CA LYS A 156 41.54 -37.10 56.06
C LYS A 156 42.99 -37.58 56.12
N ASN A 157 43.89 -36.93 55.37
CA ASN A 157 45.20 -37.49 55.04
C ASN A 157 46.39 -36.81 55.73
N THR A 158 46.21 -35.67 56.40
CA THR A 158 47.36 -34.91 56.89
C THR A 158 47.03 -34.18 58.19
N GLY A 159 47.77 -34.52 59.24
CA GLY A 159 47.82 -33.75 60.48
C GLY A 159 49.17 -33.07 60.63
N SER A 160 49.18 -31.81 61.06
CA SER A 160 50.44 -31.11 61.36
C SER A 160 50.36 -30.26 62.63
N ALA A 161 51.53 -29.97 63.21
CA ALA A 161 51.72 -29.02 64.29
C ALA A 161 53.07 -28.31 64.13
N THR A 162 53.15 -27.06 64.56
CA THR A 162 54.42 -26.32 64.65
C THR A 162 54.62 -25.79 66.06
N LYS A 163 55.80 -26.00 66.65
CA LYS A 163 56.18 -25.49 67.97
C LYS A 163 57.46 -24.67 67.92
N LYS A 164 57.52 -23.61 68.72
CA LYS A 164 58.71 -22.79 68.88
C LYS A 164 59.47 -23.30 70.11
N VAL A 165 60.75 -23.63 69.94
CA VAL A 165 61.60 -24.14 71.02
C VAL A 165 62.71 -23.14 71.28
N ASP A 166 62.86 -22.70 72.53
CA ASP A 166 63.88 -21.74 72.95
C ASP A 166 65.14 -22.48 73.43
N ILE A 167 66.31 -22.05 72.95
CA ILE A 167 67.62 -22.64 73.22
C ILE A 167 68.45 -21.60 74.01
N PRO A 168 68.60 -21.78 75.33
CA PRO A 168 69.39 -20.88 76.17
C PRO A 168 70.87 -21.27 76.19
N ASN A 169 71.73 -20.26 76.14
CA ASN A 169 73.16 -20.37 76.38
C ASN A 169 73.50 -19.68 77.72
N THR A 170 73.70 -20.46 78.77
CA THR A 170 74.08 -19.96 80.11
C THR A 170 75.60 -19.84 80.29
N GLY A 171 76.38 -20.24 79.29
CA GLY A 171 77.83 -20.13 79.31
C GLY A 171 78.34 -18.72 79.03
N GLU A 172 79.61 -18.48 79.36
CA GLU A 172 80.28 -17.19 79.18
C GLU A 172 80.78 -16.97 77.73
N GLY A 173 80.80 -18.00 76.90
CA GLY A 173 81.15 -17.93 75.48
C GLY A 173 79.92 -18.00 74.57
N GLN A 174 80.03 -17.50 73.33
CA GLN A 174 78.96 -17.71 72.33
C GLN A 174 78.75 -19.21 72.07
N MET A 175 77.53 -19.62 71.78
CA MET A 175 77.13 -20.96 71.35
C MET A 175 76.77 -20.94 69.87
N ARG A 176 77.04 -22.02 69.15
CA ARG A 176 76.58 -22.21 67.76
C ARG A 176 75.94 -23.59 67.63
N PRO A 177 74.61 -23.71 67.81
CA PRO A 177 73.89 -24.93 67.52
C PRO A 177 74.15 -25.40 66.08
N SER A 178 74.49 -26.67 65.91
CA SER A 178 74.91 -27.25 64.62
C SER A 178 73.89 -28.25 64.09
N GLU A 179 73.25 -29.02 64.98
CA GLU A 179 72.29 -30.06 64.59
C GLU A 179 71.20 -30.26 65.64
N VAL A 180 70.09 -30.83 65.18
CA VAL A 180 69.02 -31.34 66.04
C VAL A 180 68.74 -32.77 65.58
N THR A 181 68.83 -33.71 66.50
CA THR A 181 68.53 -35.11 66.25
C THR A 181 67.30 -35.54 67.04
N PHE A 182 66.53 -36.48 66.48
CA PHE A 182 65.32 -37.01 67.09
C PHE A 182 65.48 -38.50 67.34
N SER A 183 65.03 -38.96 68.50
CA SER A 183 65.08 -40.37 68.89
C SER A 183 63.73 -40.82 69.42
N ASN A 184 63.40 -42.10 69.18
CA ASN A 184 62.10 -42.70 69.50
C ASN A 184 60.91 -41.98 68.85
N VAL A 185 61.09 -41.44 67.64
CA VAL A 185 59.97 -40.89 66.85
C VAL A 185 59.04 -42.07 66.51
N PRO A 186 57.75 -42.02 66.89
CA PRO A 186 56.82 -43.11 66.58
C PRO A 186 56.61 -43.26 65.07
N ASP A 187 56.30 -44.49 64.63
CA ASP A 187 55.99 -44.78 63.24
C ASP A 187 54.82 -43.92 62.73
N GLY A 188 54.95 -43.37 61.52
CA GLY A 188 53.97 -42.48 60.91
C GLY A 188 54.10 -41.00 61.31
N PHE A 189 55.11 -40.62 62.10
CA PHE A 189 55.45 -39.22 62.33
C PHE A 189 56.66 -38.78 61.51
N THR A 190 56.57 -37.58 60.94
CA THR A 190 57.71 -36.86 60.34
C THR A 190 57.99 -35.62 61.18
N VAL A 191 59.22 -35.50 61.68
CA VAL A 191 59.62 -34.38 62.55
C VAL A 191 60.85 -33.68 62.00
N ASN A 192 60.78 -32.36 61.86
CA ASN A 192 61.86 -31.55 61.34
C ASN A 192 62.08 -30.30 62.20
N ALA A 193 63.34 -30.00 62.51
CA ALA A 193 63.71 -28.70 63.07
C ALA A 193 64.01 -27.70 61.93
N GLN A 194 63.49 -26.50 62.06
CA GLN A 194 63.68 -25.40 61.12
C GLN A 194 64.20 -24.16 61.84
N ASN A 195 64.98 -23.36 61.12
CA ASN A 195 65.53 -22.10 61.63
C ASN A 195 66.40 -22.28 62.87
N LEU A 196 67.26 -23.31 62.89
CA LEU A 196 68.26 -23.46 63.94
C LEU A 196 69.19 -22.23 63.94
N PRO A 197 69.39 -21.54 65.07
CA PRO A 197 70.19 -20.33 65.09
C PRO A 197 71.67 -20.63 64.86
N ASP A 198 72.31 -19.84 64.01
CA ASP A 198 73.73 -19.93 63.66
C ASP A 198 74.68 -19.46 64.77
N ARG A 199 74.15 -18.66 65.71
CA ARG A 199 74.85 -18.12 66.88
C ARG A 199 73.88 -17.68 67.97
N ILE A 200 74.20 -18.01 69.22
CA ILE A 200 73.58 -17.51 70.45
C ILE A 200 74.68 -16.87 71.30
N ASP A 201 74.52 -15.61 71.67
CA ASP A 201 75.51 -14.90 72.49
C ASP A 201 75.60 -15.48 73.91
N ALA A 202 76.66 -15.15 74.63
CA ALA A 202 76.84 -15.54 76.04
C ALA A 202 75.68 -15.00 76.90
N GLY A 203 75.09 -15.86 77.74
CA GLY A 203 73.88 -15.54 78.51
C GLY A 203 72.60 -15.33 77.68
N GLY A 204 72.65 -15.52 76.35
CA GLY A 204 71.54 -15.27 75.44
C GLY A 204 70.61 -16.47 75.25
N THR A 205 69.48 -16.25 74.58
CA THR A 205 68.54 -17.32 74.17
C THR A 205 68.05 -17.03 72.76
N LYS A 206 68.00 -18.05 71.90
CA LYS A 206 67.39 -17.98 70.57
C LYS A 206 66.58 -19.23 70.30
N SER A 207 65.68 -19.16 69.32
CA SER A 207 64.67 -20.19 69.12
C SER A 207 64.81 -20.89 67.77
N MET A 208 64.33 -22.13 67.72
CA MET A 208 64.05 -22.88 66.50
C MET A 208 62.55 -23.20 66.39
N LYS A 209 62.11 -23.69 65.23
CA LYS A 209 60.76 -24.23 65.03
C LYS A 209 60.84 -25.74 64.85
N LEU A 210 59.99 -26.47 65.55
CA LEU A 210 59.77 -27.89 65.40
C LEU A 210 58.48 -28.09 64.58
N GLN A 211 58.60 -28.67 63.39
CA GLN A 211 57.47 -29.09 62.56
C GLN A 211 57.24 -30.58 62.78
N ILE A 212 56.00 -30.94 63.10
CA ILE A 212 55.56 -32.30 63.40
C ILE A 212 54.41 -32.61 62.48
N GLU A 213 54.53 -33.68 61.71
CA GLU A 213 53.50 -34.17 60.81
C GLU A 213 53.16 -35.61 61.19
N ALA A 214 51.88 -35.96 61.10
CA ALA A 214 51.40 -37.32 61.33
C ALA A 214 50.62 -37.81 60.12
N ASP A 215 50.94 -39.03 59.69
CA ASP A 215 50.22 -39.73 58.63
C ASP A 215 48.85 -40.20 59.12
N GLU A 216 47.93 -40.42 58.18
CA GLU A 216 46.57 -40.92 58.47
C GLU A 216 46.54 -42.22 59.29
N SER A 217 47.57 -43.06 59.17
CA SER A 217 47.69 -44.33 59.90
C SER A 217 47.88 -44.16 61.41
N VAL A 218 48.31 -42.98 61.86
CA VAL A 218 48.53 -42.68 63.28
C VAL A 218 47.18 -42.57 64.00
N SER A 219 47.03 -43.32 65.09
CA SER A 219 45.80 -43.30 65.88
C SER A 219 45.67 -42.03 66.74
N LYS A 220 44.44 -41.65 67.10
CA LYS A 220 44.21 -40.60 68.10
C LYS A 220 44.84 -41.03 69.43
N GLY A 221 45.64 -40.17 70.05
CA GLY A 221 46.32 -40.50 71.32
C GLY A 221 47.48 -39.59 71.65
N ASN A 222 48.19 -39.90 72.73
CA ASN A 222 49.37 -39.19 73.19
C ASN A 222 50.63 -39.99 72.84
N TYR A 223 51.61 -39.31 72.28
CA TYR A 223 52.88 -39.85 71.82
C TYR A 223 54.02 -39.02 72.40
N GLN A 224 55.21 -39.59 72.50
CA GLN A 224 56.37 -38.87 73.02
C GLN A 224 57.61 -39.29 72.24
N PHE A 225 58.47 -38.33 71.93
CA PHE A 225 59.82 -38.57 71.41
C PHE A 225 60.80 -37.57 72.04
N ARG A 226 62.09 -37.81 71.85
CA ARG A 226 63.15 -36.96 72.40
C ARG A 226 63.89 -36.21 71.32
N ALA A 227 64.06 -34.91 71.51
CA ALA A 227 64.90 -34.06 70.67
C ALA A 227 66.20 -33.70 71.40
N THR A 228 67.31 -33.72 70.68
CA THR A 228 68.63 -33.36 71.20
C THR A 228 69.25 -32.30 70.31
N VAL A 229 69.59 -31.14 70.89
CA VAL A 229 70.30 -30.07 70.21
C VAL A 229 71.78 -30.21 70.53
N THR A 230 72.64 -30.18 69.51
CA THR A 230 74.10 -30.23 69.66
C THR A 230 74.70 -28.90 69.16
N ASP A 231 75.73 -28.39 69.83
CA ASP A 231 76.52 -27.25 69.35
C ASP A 231 77.75 -27.69 68.52
N ASN A 232 78.43 -26.72 67.90
CA ASN A 232 79.62 -26.96 67.09
C ASN A 232 80.86 -27.40 67.89
N LEU A 233 80.77 -27.49 69.23
CA LEU A 233 81.80 -28.02 70.10
C LEU A 233 81.47 -29.44 70.60
N GLY A 234 80.31 -30.00 70.20
CA GLY A 234 79.84 -31.31 70.61
C GLY A 234 79.11 -31.33 71.96
N ASN A 235 78.86 -30.17 72.59
CA ASN A 235 77.97 -30.12 73.74
C ASN A 235 76.55 -30.38 73.28
N SER A 236 75.74 -31.05 74.08
CA SER A 236 74.34 -31.33 73.73
C SER A 236 73.39 -31.16 74.91
N GLN A 237 72.13 -30.85 74.60
CA GLN A 237 71.02 -30.80 75.55
C GLN A 237 69.80 -31.48 74.93
N SER A 238 69.20 -32.40 75.69
CA SER A 238 67.97 -33.08 75.31
C SER A 238 66.76 -32.54 76.06
N PHE A 239 65.59 -32.62 75.42
CA PHE A 239 64.28 -32.33 76.00
C PHE A 239 63.24 -33.27 75.37
N ASP A 240 62.14 -33.52 76.08
CA ASP A 240 61.08 -34.40 75.61
C ASP A 240 60.00 -33.59 74.86
N VAL A 241 59.40 -34.22 73.84
CA VAL A 241 58.30 -33.65 73.05
C VAL A 241 57.10 -34.57 73.17
N SER A 242 56.04 -34.08 73.81
CA SER A 242 54.75 -34.76 73.91
C SER A 242 53.84 -34.29 72.79
N VAL A 243 53.30 -35.24 72.01
CA VAL A 243 52.41 -34.97 70.88
C VAL A 243 51.04 -35.61 71.13
N THR A 244 50.01 -34.77 71.17
CA THR A 244 48.61 -35.23 71.16
C THR A 244 48.10 -35.24 69.72
N VAL A 245 47.73 -36.41 69.19
CA VAL A 245 47.08 -36.52 67.88
C VAL A 245 45.57 -36.39 68.06
N ALA A 246 45.01 -35.33 67.48
CA ALA A 246 43.58 -35.08 67.45
C ALA A 246 43.05 -35.30 66.02
N LYS A 247 41.99 -36.12 65.92
CA LYS A 247 41.24 -36.39 64.68
C LYS A 247 39.80 -35.89 64.85
N PRO A 248 39.58 -34.56 64.88
CA PRO A 248 38.26 -33.97 65.11
C PRO A 248 37.39 -34.05 63.86
N ALA A 249 36.13 -33.63 63.96
CA ALA A 249 35.24 -33.50 62.81
C ALA A 249 35.70 -32.35 61.89
N VAL A 250 35.74 -32.62 60.59
CA VAL A 250 36.04 -31.64 59.54
C VAL A 250 34.77 -31.42 58.71
N LEU A 251 34.25 -30.20 58.71
CA LEU A 251 33.00 -29.86 58.04
C LEU A 251 33.23 -29.40 56.59
N ASP A 252 32.44 -29.96 55.69
CA ASP A 252 32.10 -29.36 54.40
C ASP A 252 30.59 -29.16 54.27
N ALA A 253 30.17 -28.26 53.39
CA ALA A 253 28.76 -28.05 53.08
C ALA A 253 28.58 -27.46 51.67
N GLY A 254 27.47 -27.84 51.04
CA GLY A 254 27.16 -27.43 49.67
C GLY A 254 28.07 -28.07 48.62
N ASP A 255 27.93 -27.61 47.37
CA ASP A 255 28.78 -28.04 46.27
C ASP A 255 30.02 -27.14 46.23
N ASP A 256 31.16 -27.67 46.69
CA ASP A 256 32.45 -26.95 46.78
C ASP A 256 32.36 -25.65 47.60
N GLY A 257 31.68 -25.72 48.75
CA GLY A 257 31.49 -24.57 49.63
C GLY A 257 30.49 -23.53 49.11
N THR A 258 29.64 -23.87 48.14
CA THR A 258 28.58 -23.00 47.63
C THR A 258 27.20 -23.64 47.75
N VAL A 259 26.20 -22.85 48.15
CA VAL A 259 24.79 -23.24 48.24
C VAL A 259 23.94 -22.25 47.46
N ASP A 260 23.26 -22.73 46.42
CA ASP A 260 22.30 -21.93 45.66
C ASP A 260 20.92 -21.95 46.30
N VAL A 261 20.47 -20.79 46.79
CA VAL A 261 19.10 -20.62 47.31
C VAL A 261 18.10 -20.32 46.18
N GLY A 262 18.56 -20.10 44.96
CA GLY A 262 17.78 -19.85 43.75
C GLY A 262 17.04 -18.52 43.75
N ASP A 263 15.92 -18.48 43.02
CA ASP A 263 15.10 -17.27 42.91
C ASP A 263 14.31 -16.99 44.20
N VAL A 264 14.46 -15.78 44.75
CA VAL A 264 13.78 -15.29 45.96
C VAL A 264 12.89 -14.11 45.60
N LEU A 265 11.63 -14.16 46.00
CA LEU A 265 10.66 -13.10 45.72
C LEU A 265 10.98 -11.87 46.58
N VAL A 266 11.03 -10.69 45.95
CA VAL A 266 11.25 -9.41 46.65
C VAL A 266 10.20 -9.23 47.76
N GLY A 267 10.62 -8.80 48.95
CA GLY A 267 9.73 -8.62 50.11
C GLY A 267 9.32 -9.90 50.83
N SER A 268 9.95 -11.04 50.51
CA SER A 268 9.60 -12.33 51.08
C SER A 268 10.81 -13.10 51.60
N ASP A 269 10.51 -14.17 52.34
CA ASP A 269 11.48 -15.12 52.85
C ASP A 269 11.46 -16.41 52.02
N LYS A 270 12.63 -17.04 51.85
CA LYS A 270 12.75 -18.37 51.24
C LYS A 270 13.67 -19.26 52.07
N THR A 271 13.21 -20.48 52.33
CA THR A 271 13.97 -21.51 53.01
C THR A 271 14.38 -22.61 52.02
N VAL A 272 15.65 -23.02 52.06
CA VAL A 272 16.23 -24.07 51.21
C VAL A 272 17.04 -25.03 52.08
N GLU A 273 16.97 -26.32 51.77
CA GLU A 273 17.80 -27.34 52.41
C GLU A 273 19.18 -27.41 51.74
N PHE A 274 20.24 -27.59 52.52
CA PHE A 274 21.59 -27.84 52.03
C PHE A 274 22.26 -28.96 52.83
N THR A 275 23.19 -29.65 52.18
CA THR A 275 23.90 -30.78 52.79
C THR A 275 25.14 -30.30 53.53
N VAL A 276 25.35 -30.84 54.73
CA VAL A 276 26.57 -30.73 55.53
C VAL A 276 27.19 -32.12 55.63
N SER A 277 28.48 -32.24 55.31
CA SER A 277 29.22 -33.49 55.31
C SER A 277 30.43 -33.42 56.26
N GLU A 278 30.79 -34.57 56.81
CA GLU A 278 32.03 -34.77 57.54
C GLU A 278 33.09 -35.35 56.60
N GLU A 279 34.21 -34.65 56.41
CA GLU A 279 35.26 -35.03 55.44
C GLU A 279 36.55 -35.54 56.10
N GLY A 280 36.66 -35.44 57.43
CA GLY A 280 37.81 -35.92 58.18
C GLY A 280 37.83 -37.45 58.25
N GLY A 281 36.67 -38.09 58.22
CA GLY A 281 36.51 -39.56 58.18
C GLY A 281 36.75 -40.26 59.51
N TYR A 282 36.96 -39.51 60.59
CA TYR A 282 37.35 -40.06 61.90
C TYR A 282 36.33 -39.80 63.00
N THR A 283 35.72 -38.61 63.02
CA THR A 283 34.77 -38.18 64.05
C THR A 283 33.60 -37.49 63.38
N GLY A 284 32.39 -38.00 63.61
CA GLY A 284 31.16 -37.38 63.12
C GLY A 284 30.94 -35.95 63.64
N ILE A 285 30.13 -35.17 62.92
CA ILE A 285 29.72 -33.84 63.36
C ILE A 285 28.63 -33.98 64.41
N SER A 286 28.70 -33.22 65.50
CA SER A 286 27.63 -33.12 66.50
C SER A 286 27.48 -31.67 66.92
N GLY A 287 26.42 -31.02 66.41
CA GLY A 287 26.20 -29.59 66.51
C GLY A 287 27.12 -28.76 65.61
N VAL A 288 26.57 -27.72 64.98
CA VAL A 288 27.31 -26.75 64.17
C VAL A 288 26.94 -25.34 64.61
N THR A 289 27.96 -24.54 64.88
CA THR A 289 27.83 -23.09 65.08
C THR A 289 28.05 -22.36 63.77
N SER A 290 27.14 -21.45 63.42
CA SER A 290 27.26 -20.58 62.25
C SER A 290 27.64 -19.15 62.65
N LYS A 291 28.54 -18.54 61.88
CA LYS A 291 28.84 -17.10 61.95
C LYS A 291 28.76 -16.49 60.55
N VAL A 292 27.80 -15.59 60.34
CA VAL A 292 27.75 -14.81 59.09
C VAL A 292 28.94 -13.84 59.07
N THR A 293 29.72 -13.91 57.99
CA THR A 293 30.95 -13.13 57.79
C THR A 293 30.80 -12.07 56.70
N ASN A 294 29.87 -12.27 55.77
CA ASN A 294 29.47 -11.30 54.76
C ASN A 294 27.96 -11.42 54.54
N SER A 295 27.27 -10.29 54.47
CA SER A 295 25.83 -10.23 54.19
C SER A 295 25.56 -9.38 52.96
N ASP A 296 24.55 -9.78 52.18
CA ASP A 296 24.06 -8.95 51.09
C ASP A 296 23.42 -7.66 51.61
N GLN A 297 23.51 -6.58 50.83
CA GLN A 297 22.93 -5.28 51.19
C GLN A 297 21.39 -5.26 51.12
N TYR A 298 20.80 -6.16 50.34
CA TYR A 298 19.35 -6.22 50.09
C TYR A 298 18.66 -7.36 50.83
N GLY A 299 19.34 -8.08 51.72
CA GLY A 299 18.75 -9.24 52.36
C GLY A 299 19.49 -9.77 53.58
N SER A 300 18.81 -10.64 54.34
CA SER A 300 19.39 -11.29 55.52
C SER A 300 19.40 -12.81 55.36
N ILE A 301 20.25 -13.48 56.15
CA ILE A 301 20.42 -14.94 56.14
C ILE A 301 20.34 -15.47 57.57
N GLY A 302 19.66 -16.59 57.74
CA GLY A 302 19.53 -17.33 59.00
C GLY A 302 19.60 -18.84 58.77
N PHE A 303 19.93 -19.59 59.82
CA PHE A 303 20.12 -21.03 59.76
C PHE A 303 19.24 -21.74 60.79
N SER A 304 18.57 -22.80 60.38
CA SER A 304 17.80 -23.72 61.24
C SER A 304 18.40 -25.13 61.17
N GLY A 305 18.23 -25.89 62.25
CA GLY A 305 18.70 -27.29 62.33
C GLY A 305 20.19 -27.49 62.67
N LEU A 306 21.07 -26.51 62.43
CA LEU A 306 22.52 -26.66 62.64
C LEU A 306 22.93 -27.10 64.06
N ARG A 307 22.25 -26.60 65.10
CA ARG A 307 22.55 -26.95 66.50
C ARG A 307 22.31 -28.43 66.84
N TYR A 308 21.42 -29.09 66.11
CA TYR A 308 21.03 -30.48 66.36
C TYR A 308 21.54 -31.43 65.27
N LEU A 309 22.40 -30.93 64.38
CA LEU A 309 22.95 -31.69 63.29
C LEU A 309 23.91 -32.76 63.82
N ASP A 310 23.72 -34.01 63.41
CA ASP A 310 24.51 -35.15 63.82
C ASP A 310 24.86 -36.01 62.60
N THR A 311 26.13 -36.37 62.44
CA THR A 311 26.60 -37.26 61.36
C THR A 311 27.48 -38.36 61.92
N SER A 312 27.58 -39.49 61.20
CA SER A 312 28.68 -40.44 61.40
C SER A 312 29.96 -39.93 60.70
N PRO A 313 31.16 -40.47 61.01
CA PRO A 313 32.36 -40.22 60.23
C PRO A 313 32.14 -40.53 58.74
N ASP A 314 32.67 -39.69 57.84
CA ASP A 314 32.38 -39.72 56.38
C ASP A 314 30.87 -39.57 56.03
N GLY A 315 30.02 -39.23 56.98
CA GLY A 315 28.57 -39.12 56.82
C GLY A 315 28.11 -37.69 56.51
N SER A 316 26.85 -37.56 56.10
CA SER A 316 26.21 -36.26 55.83
C SER A 316 24.83 -36.14 56.46
N ALA A 317 24.40 -34.89 56.67
CA ALA A 317 23.07 -34.52 57.15
C ALA A 317 22.60 -33.24 56.44
N THR A 318 21.29 -32.97 56.49
CA THR A 318 20.71 -31.75 55.91
C THR A 318 20.48 -30.68 56.98
N ALA A 319 20.66 -29.43 56.58
CA ALA A 319 20.32 -28.24 57.34
C ALA A 319 19.52 -27.28 56.47
N GLU A 320 18.87 -26.31 57.07
CA GLU A 320 18.07 -25.31 56.36
C GLU A 320 18.73 -23.93 56.44
N VAL A 321 18.72 -23.22 55.32
CA VAL A 321 19.05 -21.81 55.24
C VAL A 321 17.80 -21.04 54.88
N SER A 322 17.50 -19.97 55.63
CA SER A 322 16.42 -19.03 55.34
C SER A 322 17.02 -17.70 54.93
N VAL A 323 16.61 -17.17 53.78
CA VAL A 323 17.02 -15.86 53.27
C VAL A 323 15.81 -14.95 53.16
N SER A 324 15.99 -13.66 53.46
CA SER A 324 14.97 -12.63 53.27
C SER A 324 15.46 -11.57 52.29
N VAL A 325 14.57 -11.05 51.45
CA VAL A 325 14.88 -9.97 50.49
C VAL A 325 14.02 -8.76 50.79
N GLN A 326 14.64 -7.59 50.91
CA GLN A 326 13.97 -6.32 51.16
C GLN A 326 13.16 -5.84 49.95
N ASP A 327 12.08 -5.10 50.18
CA ASP A 327 11.18 -4.58 49.13
C ASP A 327 11.86 -3.66 48.09
N ASN A 328 12.99 -3.06 48.45
CA ASN A 328 13.76 -2.15 47.60
C ASN A 328 14.84 -2.84 46.76
N ALA A 329 14.98 -4.17 46.86
CA ALA A 329 16.00 -4.90 46.12
C ALA A 329 15.76 -4.82 44.61
N PRO A 330 16.76 -4.44 43.78
CA PRO A 330 16.58 -4.37 42.33
C PRO A 330 16.19 -5.74 41.74
N GLN A 331 15.25 -5.74 40.78
CA GLN A 331 14.88 -6.95 40.06
C GLN A 331 16.12 -7.58 39.41
N HIS A 332 16.28 -8.90 39.56
CA HIS A 332 17.38 -9.70 39.04
C HIS A 332 18.76 -9.38 39.62
N SER A 333 18.83 -8.65 40.74
CA SER A 333 20.09 -8.53 41.47
C SER A 333 20.51 -9.89 42.04
N ASP A 334 21.80 -10.17 41.95
CA ASP A 334 22.42 -11.33 42.60
C ASP A 334 22.54 -11.03 44.10
N LEU A 335 22.21 -12.03 44.90
CA LEU A 335 22.29 -12.00 46.36
C LEU A 335 23.43 -12.90 46.80
N ARG A 336 24.31 -12.40 47.66
CA ARG A 336 25.46 -13.17 48.15
C ARG A 336 25.69 -13.01 49.64
N TRP A 337 25.72 -14.13 50.36
CA TRP A 337 26.10 -14.19 51.77
C TRP A 337 27.26 -15.18 51.96
N THR A 338 28.06 -14.99 53.00
CA THR A 338 29.12 -15.93 53.37
C THR A 338 29.05 -16.24 54.85
N ALA A 339 28.87 -17.50 55.22
CA ALA A 339 28.85 -17.94 56.60
C ALA A 339 30.00 -18.91 56.88
N PHE A 340 30.67 -18.73 58.01
CA PHE A 340 31.61 -19.70 58.54
C PHE A 340 30.84 -20.70 59.41
N LEU A 341 30.86 -21.97 59.02
CA LEU A 341 30.22 -23.06 59.73
C LEU A 341 31.29 -23.90 60.42
N LYS A 342 31.15 -24.14 61.72
CA LYS A 342 32.12 -24.90 62.52
C LYS A 342 31.41 -25.92 63.43
N PRO A 343 31.81 -27.21 63.45
CA PRO A 343 31.29 -28.17 64.42
C PRO A 343 31.58 -27.75 65.87
N ASP A 344 30.75 -28.11 66.84
CA ASP A 344 30.91 -27.66 68.22
C ASP A 344 32.05 -28.36 68.99
N GLY A 345 32.66 -29.40 68.41
CA GLY A 345 33.75 -30.18 69.00
C GLY A 345 35.08 -29.43 69.19
N GLU A 346 35.88 -29.86 70.17
CA GLU A 346 37.23 -29.33 70.39
C GLU A 346 38.14 -29.63 69.19
N ASN A 347 38.91 -28.62 68.75
CA ASN A 347 39.76 -28.67 67.55
C ASN A 347 39.03 -28.93 66.22
N SER A 348 37.69 -28.91 66.19
CA SER A 348 36.92 -29.06 64.95
C SER A 348 37.32 -28.04 63.90
N VAL A 349 37.21 -28.47 62.64
CA VAL A 349 37.61 -27.66 61.49
C VAL A 349 36.35 -27.23 60.75
N GLY A 350 36.16 -25.91 60.71
CA GLY A 350 35.04 -25.29 60.02
C GLY A 350 35.43 -24.74 58.65
N LYS A 351 34.43 -24.48 57.81
CA LYS A 351 34.60 -23.98 56.45
C LYS A 351 33.75 -22.74 56.21
N LYS A 352 34.20 -21.87 55.30
CA LYS A 352 33.40 -20.75 54.79
C LYS A 352 32.54 -21.26 53.65
N ILE A 353 31.23 -21.05 53.76
CA ILE A 353 30.23 -21.44 52.77
C ILE A 353 29.60 -20.18 52.21
N GLU A 354 29.54 -20.10 50.88
CA GLU A 354 28.88 -19.04 50.14
C GLU A 354 27.43 -19.43 49.83
N PHE A 355 26.49 -18.54 50.08
CA PHE A 355 25.08 -18.71 49.74
C PHE A 355 24.71 -17.69 48.67
N THR A 356 24.20 -18.15 47.54
CA THR A 356 23.88 -17.30 46.37
C THR A 356 22.41 -17.42 46.00
N GLY A 357 21.78 -16.31 45.63
CA GLY A 357 20.40 -16.31 45.12
C GLY A 357 20.16 -15.16 44.14
N ARG A 358 18.94 -15.07 43.61
CA ARG A 358 18.55 -14.00 42.69
C ARG A 358 17.21 -13.40 43.06
N VAL A 359 17.09 -12.07 43.01
CA VAL A 359 15.82 -11.39 43.26
C VAL A 359 14.87 -11.53 42.07
N ILE A 360 13.67 -12.06 42.32
CA ILE A 360 12.55 -12.06 41.37
C ILE A 360 11.38 -11.24 41.89
N TYR A 361 10.55 -10.73 40.98
CA TYR A 361 9.42 -9.86 41.31
C TYR A 361 8.07 -10.57 41.11
N PRO A 362 7.04 -10.22 41.91
CA PRO A 362 5.68 -10.69 41.68
C PRO A 362 5.16 -10.13 40.35
N ALA A 363 4.02 -10.65 39.89
CA ALA A 363 3.36 -10.10 38.71
C ALA A 363 3.11 -8.60 38.90
N ARG A 364 3.53 -7.78 37.94
CA ARG A 364 3.35 -6.33 37.99
C ARG A 364 3.10 -5.76 36.59
N PHE A 365 2.20 -4.80 36.50
CA PHE A 365 1.96 -4.11 35.23
C PHE A 365 3.15 -3.24 34.85
N GLY A 366 3.57 -3.33 33.59
CA GLY A 366 4.27 -2.23 32.94
C GLY A 366 3.31 -1.13 32.49
N SER A 367 3.77 -0.27 31.59
CA SER A 367 2.88 0.73 30.97
C SER A 367 2.06 0.07 29.87
N LEU A 368 0.73 0.11 30.01
CA LEU A 368 -0.16 -0.27 28.91
C LEU A 368 0.14 0.62 27.69
N SER A 369 -0.01 0.06 26.50
CA SER A 369 0.19 0.81 25.26
C SER A 369 -0.76 0.34 24.16
N THR A 370 -1.09 1.24 23.24
CA THR A 370 -1.92 0.97 22.07
C THR A 370 -1.64 2.04 21.02
N SER A 371 -1.88 1.73 19.75
CA SER A 371 -1.69 2.67 18.63
C SER A 371 -2.78 3.73 18.61
N ASN A 372 -2.44 4.91 18.08
CA ASN A 372 -3.45 5.91 17.74
C ASN A 372 -4.43 5.29 16.74
N THR A 373 -5.71 5.46 17.01
CA THR A 373 -6.76 4.87 16.19
C THR A 373 -7.55 5.99 15.51
N SER A 374 -7.63 5.92 14.19
CA SER A 374 -8.59 6.71 13.42
C SER A 374 -9.64 5.79 12.82
N MET A 375 -10.90 6.20 12.87
CA MET A 375 -12.04 5.55 12.25
C MET A 375 -12.54 6.47 11.14
N VAL A 376 -12.46 6.01 9.89
CA VAL A 376 -12.95 6.74 8.72
C VAL A 376 -14.30 6.14 8.37
N PHE A 377 -15.33 6.97 8.25
CA PHE A 377 -16.63 6.53 7.76
C PHE A 377 -16.58 6.53 6.23
N ASP A 378 -16.44 5.34 5.66
CA ASP A 378 -16.21 5.07 4.23
C ASP A 378 -17.35 4.26 3.59
N GLN A 379 -18.49 4.16 4.27
CA GLN A 379 -19.71 3.48 3.80
C GLN A 379 -20.91 4.41 3.93
N PRO A 380 -21.91 4.32 3.01
CA PRO A 380 -23.09 5.18 3.02
C PRO A 380 -23.79 5.18 4.38
N ARG A 381 -24.07 6.37 4.92
CA ARG A 381 -24.66 6.55 6.25
C ARG A 381 -25.97 5.79 6.42
N SER A 382 -26.79 5.67 5.38
CA SER A 382 -28.07 4.98 5.40
C SER A 382 -27.96 3.44 5.32
N GLU A 383 -26.80 2.88 4.95
CA GLU A 383 -26.61 1.43 4.76
C GLU A 383 -25.93 0.75 5.95
N VAL A 384 -25.39 1.51 6.89
CA VAL A 384 -24.69 0.98 8.07
C VAL A 384 -25.43 1.29 9.36
N ASP A 385 -25.51 0.31 10.27
CA ASP A 385 -26.01 0.53 11.62
C ASP A 385 -24.94 1.13 12.56
N SER A 386 -23.66 0.81 12.31
CA SER A 386 -22.50 1.36 13.04
C SER A 386 -21.19 1.12 12.30
N HIS A 387 -20.21 1.98 12.56
CA HIS A 387 -18.82 1.81 12.12
C HIS A 387 -18.02 1.11 13.22
N THR A 388 -17.41 -0.02 12.90
CA THR A 388 -16.72 -0.86 13.88
C THR A 388 -15.22 -0.94 13.63
N LYS A 389 -14.41 -0.85 14.69
CA LYS A 389 -12.95 -1.07 14.63
C LYS A 389 -12.44 -1.77 15.88
N THR A 390 -11.61 -2.79 15.71
CA THR A 390 -10.94 -3.48 16.82
C THR A 390 -9.55 -2.88 17.06
N ILE A 391 -9.25 -2.57 18.32
CA ILE A 391 -8.00 -1.99 18.79
C ILE A 391 -7.34 -2.99 19.74
N GLU A 392 -6.04 -3.24 19.58
CA GLU A 392 -5.27 -4.06 20.53
C GLU A 392 -4.59 -3.17 21.57
N VAL A 393 -4.82 -3.46 22.86
CA VAL A 393 -4.11 -2.88 23.98
C VAL A 393 -3.09 -3.89 24.51
N MET A 394 -1.83 -3.52 24.46
CA MET A 394 -0.72 -4.30 24.98
C MET A 394 -0.65 -4.14 26.50
N VAL A 395 -0.65 -5.27 27.20
CA VAL A 395 -0.59 -5.36 28.66
C VAL A 395 0.71 -6.05 29.06
N PRO A 396 1.78 -5.31 29.37
CA PRO A 396 3.05 -5.88 29.81
C PRO A 396 2.97 -6.38 31.25
N ASN A 397 3.46 -7.60 31.49
CA ASN A 397 3.84 -8.10 32.80
C ASN A 397 5.36 -7.93 32.98
N THR A 398 5.78 -6.93 33.76
CA THR A 398 7.20 -6.66 34.03
C THR A 398 7.73 -7.45 35.24
N GLY A 399 6.87 -8.26 35.86
CA GLY A 399 7.22 -9.21 36.91
C GLY A 399 7.72 -10.54 36.34
N ASP A 400 8.32 -11.36 37.20
CA ASP A 400 8.85 -12.68 36.81
C ASP A 400 7.81 -13.79 36.98
N LYS A 401 6.84 -13.58 37.88
CA LYS A 401 5.71 -14.47 38.06
C LYS A 401 4.64 -14.23 37.00
N LYS A 402 3.89 -15.29 36.71
CA LYS A 402 2.72 -15.26 35.84
C LYS A 402 1.66 -14.33 36.44
N MET A 403 1.12 -13.44 35.61
CA MET A 403 0.03 -12.52 35.97
C MET A 403 -1.32 -13.17 35.62
N ASN A 404 -2.22 -13.29 36.60
CA ASN A 404 -3.59 -13.76 36.39
C ASN A 404 -4.51 -12.55 36.20
N ILE A 405 -5.20 -12.46 35.07
CA ILE A 405 -6.13 -11.39 34.73
C ILE A 405 -7.52 -11.77 35.25
N GLN A 406 -8.13 -10.91 36.06
CA GLN A 406 -9.50 -11.07 36.55
C GLN A 406 -10.54 -10.55 35.57
N GLY A 407 -10.15 -9.57 34.74
CA GLY A 407 -11.00 -9.02 33.69
C GLY A 407 -10.43 -7.75 33.08
N ALA A 408 -11.00 -7.36 31.96
CA ALA A 408 -10.75 -6.08 31.33
C ALA A 408 -12.07 -5.40 30.98
N SER A 409 -12.08 -4.07 31.07
CA SER A 409 -13.22 -3.24 30.70
C SER A 409 -12.73 -2.10 29.82
N ALA A 410 -13.53 -1.75 28.82
CA ALA A 410 -13.31 -0.59 27.97
C ALA A 410 -14.51 0.34 28.07
N GLY A 411 -14.27 1.63 27.88
CA GLY A 411 -15.31 2.65 27.87
C GLY A 411 -14.85 3.88 27.11
N THR A 412 -15.80 4.75 26.82
CA THR A 412 -15.60 6.00 26.08
C THR A 412 -16.18 7.17 26.86
N ASP A 413 -15.80 8.39 26.50
CA ASP A 413 -16.31 9.63 27.10
C ASP A 413 -17.58 10.17 26.42
N SER A 414 -18.08 9.48 25.39
CA SER A 414 -19.24 9.87 24.58
C SER A 414 -20.23 8.72 24.46
N SER A 415 -21.53 9.02 24.44
CA SER A 415 -22.57 8.01 24.20
C SER A 415 -22.74 7.64 22.72
N ARG A 416 -22.06 8.35 21.81
CA ARG A 416 -22.13 8.12 20.35
C ARG A 416 -21.08 7.12 19.85
N VAL A 417 -20.04 6.91 20.64
CA VAL A 417 -18.98 5.93 20.40
C VAL A 417 -18.98 5.00 21.59
N THR A 418 -19.13 3.71 21.40
CA THR A 418 -19.07 2.70 22.47
C THR A 418 -17.82 1.87 22.33
N ALA A 419 -17.27 1.42 23.46
CA ALA A 419 -16.15 0.49 23.47
C ALA A 419 -16.49 -0.72 24.35
N SER A 420 -16.15 -1.92 23.87
CA SER A 420 -16.33 -3.16 24.61
C SER A 420 -15.12 -4.06 24.42
N VAL A 421 -14.75 -4.80 25.46
CA VAL A 421 -13.69 -5.80 25.36
C VAL A 421 -14.27 -7.02 24.67
N VAL A 422 -13.62 -7.45 23.59
CA VAL A 422 -14.01 -8.66 22.84
C VAL A 422 -13.15 -9.86 23.18
N ASP A 423 -11.88 -9.63 23.55
CA ASP A 423 -10.96 -10.67 23.96
C ASP A 423 -9.95 -10.11 24.97
N ALA A 424 -9.63 -10.91 25.98
CA ALA A 424 -8.61 -10.61 26.97
C ALA A 424 -7.99 -11.92 27.46
N PRO A 425 -6.67 -11.99 27.63
CA PRO A 425 -6.01 -13.21 28.09
C PRO A 425 -6.34 -13.45 29.55
N ASP A 426 -6.64 -14.69 29.92
CA ASP A 426 -6.81 -15.07 31.33
C ASP A 426 -5.50 -14.90 32.10
N THR A 427 -4.36 -15.07 31.42
CA THR A 427 -3.04 -15.02 32.06
C THR A 427 -1.94 -14.50 31.13
N ILE A 428 -0.94 -13.84 31.71
CA ILE A 428 0.24 -13.31 31.01
C ILE A 428 1.49 -13.88 31.69
N ALA A 429 2.36 -14.54 30.94
CA ALA A 429 3.61 -15.08 31.49
C ALA A 429 4.51 -13.98 32.08
N GLY A 430 5.45 -14.39 32.94
CA GLY A 430 6.49 -13.48 33.45
C GLY A 430 7.26 -12.83 32.30
N GLN A 431 7.60 -11.55 32.46
CA GLN A 431 8.37 -10.77 31.50
C GLN A 431 7.82 -10.78 30.06
N SER A 432 6.50 -10.92 29.91
CA SER A 432 5.82 -11.07 28.63
C SER A 432 4.68 -10.07 28.49
N ASN A 433 4.07 -10.02 27.29
CA ASN A 433 2.95 -9.12 27.01
C ASN A 433 1.68 -9.90 26.67
N GLY A 434 0.56 -9.51 27.27
CA GLY A 434 -0.78 -9.91 26.85
C GLY A 434 -1.41 -8.88 25.91
N LYS A 435 -2.48 -9.27 25.23
CA LYS A 435 -3.22 -8.43 24.30
C LYS A 435 -4.70 -8.40 24.66
N VAL A 436 -5.23 -7.22 24.98
CA VAL A 436 -6.68 -7.02 25.17
C VAL A 436 -7.22 -6.41 23.88
N ALA A 437 -8.13 -7.12 23.21
CA ALA A 437 -8.80 -6.61 22.02
C ALA A 437 -10.08 -5.86 22.44
N VAL A 438 -10.18 -4.61 22.02
CA VAL A 438 -11.30 -3.71 22.30
C VAL A 438 -11.98 -3.36 20.99
N ARG A 439 -13.26 -3.72 20.88
CA ARG A 439 -14.10 -3.28 19.77
C ARG A 439 -14.67 -1.91 20.10
N VAL A 440 -14.43 -0.96 19.21
CA VAL A 440 -15.01 0.38 19.23
C VAL A 440 -16.04 0.46 18.12
N GLU A 441 -17.22 0.94 18.46
CA GLU A 441 -18.35 1.11 17.56
C GLU A 441 -18.79 2.58 17.61
N ALA A 442 -18.95 3.22 16.47
CA ALA A 442 -19.46 4.58 16.37
C ALA A 442 -20.76 4.60 15.57
N ASP A 443 -21.75 5.31 16.08
CA ASP A 443 -23.01 5.55 15.37
C ASP A 443 -22.73 6.32 14.06
N PRO A 444 -23.40 6.02 12.93
CA PRO A 444 -23.19 6.73 11.67
C PRO A 444 -23.47 8.24 11.77
N SER A 445 -24.28 8.70 12.72
CA SER A 445 -24.51 10.13 13.00
C SER A 445 -23.44 10.77 13.88
N THR A 446 -22.39 10.05 14.27
CA THR A 446 -21.29 10.55 15.11
C THR A 446 -20.55 11.69 14.39
N PRO A 447 -20.48 12.90 14.97
CA PRO A 447 -19.72 14.00 14.38
C PRO A 447 -18.23 13.69 14.23
N GLN A 448 -17.55 14.35 13.30
CA GLN A 448 -16.09 14.31 13.26
C GLN A 448 -15.49 14.90 14.53
N GLY A 449 -14.39 14.30 15.00
CA GLY A 449 -13.70 14.75 16.19
C GLY A 449 -12.93 13.63 16.88
N ASP A 450 -12.32 13.98 18.00
CA ASP A 450 -11.59 13.05 18.85
C ASP A 450 -12.47 12.61 20.03
N TYR A 451 -12.52 11.31 20.27
CA TYR A 451 -13.30 10.67 21.33
C TYR A 451 -12.38 9.91 22.27
N GLY A 452 -12.51 10.13 23.57
CA GLY A 452 -11.71 9.46 24.59
C GLY A 452 -12.05 7.97 24.66
N LEU A 453 -11.04 7.13 24.56
CA LEU A 453 -11.07 5.70 24.86
C LEU A 453 -10.33 5.46 26.16
N SER A 454 -10.95 4.72 27.08
CA SER A 454 -10.28 4.23 28.27
C SER A 454 -10.39 2.72 28.38
N VAL A 455 -9.27 2.07 28.67
CA VAL A 455 -9.18 0.62 28.84
C VAL A 455 -8.53 0.35 30.18
N SER A 456 -9.23 -0.40 31.03
CA SER A 456 -8.78 -0.81 32.35
C SER A 456 -8.66 -2.32 32.41
N VAL A 457 -7.55 -2.81 32.94
CA VAL A 457 -7.25 -4.23 33.09
C VAL A 457 -7.03 -4.49 34.57
N ASN A 458 -7.72 -5.49 35.11
CA ASN A 458 -7.63 -5.91 36.49
C ASN A 458 -6.98 -7.29 36.57
N ALA A 459 -6.01 -7.43 37.46
CA ALA A 459 -5.26 -8.65 37.73
C ALA A 459 -5.28 -8.92 39.23
N GLU A 460 -5.14 -10.20 39.59
CA GLU A 460 -5.26 -10.67 40.96
C GLU A 460 -4.21 -10.03 41.90
N GLU A 461 -2.93 -10.34 41.69
CA GLU A 461 -1.84 -9.82 42.54
C GLU A 461 -1.33 -8.45 42.08
N ALA A 462 -1.42 -8.16 40.77
CA ALA A 462 -0.88 -6.92 40.20
C ALA A 462 -1.83 -5.71 40.31
N GLY A 463 -3.03 -5.89 40.87
CA GLY A 463 -4.05 -4.85 41.02
C GLY A 463 -4.69 -4.45 39.70
N SER A 464 -4.97 -3.16 39.49
CA SER A 464 -5.59 -2.66 38.26
C SER A 464 -4.73 -1.58 37.58
N LYS A 465 -4.76 -1.54 36.24
CA LYS A 465 -4.05 -0.55 35.44
C LYS A 465 -4.93 -0.06 34.29
N GLN A 466 -4.89 1.24 34.03
CA GLN A 466 -5.70 1.91 33.02
C GLN A 466 -4.84 2.71 32.04
N ILE A 467 -5.27 2.75 30.78
CA ILE A 467 -4.76 3.64 29.74
C ILE A 467 -5.90 4.45 29.14
N SER A 468 -5.63 5.71 28.79
CA SER A 468 -6.56 6.58 28.07
C SER A 468 -5.93 7.07 26.76
N ARG A 469 -6.69 7.03 25.67
CA ARG A 469 -6.30 7.43 24.31
C ARG A 469 -7.43 8.19 23.63
N GLN A 470 -7.13 8.81 22.50
CA GLN A 470 -8.12 9.47 21.65
C GLN A 470 -8.34 8.63 20.39
N ILE A 471 -9.59 8.56 19.96
CA ILE A 471 -10.03 7.95 18.71
C ILE A 471 -10.53 9.06 17.80
N SER A 472 -9.86 9.27 16.68
CA SER A 472 -10.25 10.30 15.72
C SER A 472 -11.27 9.72 14.73
N VAL A 473 -12.50 10.20 14.79
CA VAL A 473 -13.54 9.91 13.78
C VAL A 473 -13.46 10.95 12.68
N SER A 474 -13.31 10.51 11.44
CA SER A 474 -13.40 11.33 10.25
C SER A 474 -14.43 10.77 9.28
N HIS A 475 -15.06 11.66 8.51
CA HIS A 475 -16.01 11.25 7.47
C HIS A 475 -15.34 11.36 6.12
N GLY A 476 -15.40 10.26 5.37
CA GLY A 476 -15.04 10.25 3.96
C GLY A 476 -15.99 11.12 3.14
N VAL A 477 -15.56 11.39 1.91
CA VAL A 477 -16.40 11.95 0.86
C VAL A 477 -16.14 11.10 -0.37
N GLU A 478 -17.19 10.63 -1.04
CA GLU A 478 -17.03 9.84 -2.26
C GLU A 478 -17.97 10.34 -3.36
N LEU A 479 -17.41 10.49 -4.56
CA LEU A 479 -18.17 10.84 -5.75
C LEU A 479 -18.51 9.58 -6.53
N SER A 480 -19.80 9.36 -6.77
CA SER A 480 -20.30 8.27 -7.60
C SER A 480 -20.96 8.81 -8.86
N VAL A 481 -20.95 7.98 -9.91
CA VAL A 481 -21.69 8.24 -11.15
C VAL A 481 -22.50 6.99 -11.49
N GLU A 482 -23.83 7.13 -11.55
CA GLU A 482 -24.76 6.02 -11.74
C GLU A 482 -24.43 5.21 -13.01
N LYS A 483 -24.15 5.91 -14.11
CA LYS A 483 -23.76 5.33 -15.40
C LYS A 483 -22.50 6.01 -15.93
N THR A 484 -21.38 5.30 -15.86
CA THR A 484 -20.10 5.75 -16.44
C THR A 484 -20.02 5.56 -17.96
N SER A 485 -20.98 4.85 -18.57
CA SER A 485 -21.08 4.67 -20.02
C SER A 485 -22.47 5.04 -20.53
N LEU A 486 -22.51 6.01 -21.45
CA LEU A 486 -23.72 6.46 -22.14
C LEU A 486 -23.64 6.08 -23.62
N THR A 487 -24.33 5.02 -24.03
CA THR A 487 -24.32 4.55 -25.42
C THR A 487 -25.61 4.91 -26.13
N TYR A 488 -25.49 5.58 -27.28
CA TYR A 488 -26.61 5.90 -28.18
C TYR A 488 -26.83 4.85 -29.27
N GLY A 489 -25.86 3.96 -29.50
CA GLY A 489 -25.88 2.99 -30.59
C GLY A 489 -25.84 3.67 -31.96
N ASP A 490 -26.58 3.13 -32.92
CA ASP A 490 -26.69 3.66 -34.28
C ASP A 490 -27.69 4.83 -34.34
N VAL A 491 -27.19 6.03 -34.65
CA VAL A 491 -27.96 7.28 -34.61
C VAL A 491 -28.12 7.83 -36.01
N ILE A 492 -29.36 8.02 -36.44
CA ILE A 492 -29.66 8.61 -37.74
C ILE A 492 -29.09 10.04 -37.81
N VAL A 493 -28.32 10.35 -38.85
CA VAL A 493 -27.83 11.72 -39.11
C VAL A 493 -29.02 12.68 -39.10
N THR A 494 -28.85 13.85 -38.49
CA THR A 494 -29.87 14.88 -38.18
C THR A 494 -30.82 14.59 -37.01
N LYS A 495 -30.90 13.35 -36.50
CA LYS A 495 -31.70 13.05 -35.30
C LYS A 495 -31.00 13.59 -34.05
N ASN A 496 -31.74 14.32 -33.22
CA ASN A 496 -31.27 14.77 -31.91
C ASN A 496 -31.73 13.77 -30.84
N LEU A 497 -30.80 13.28 -30.01
CA LEU A 497 -31.08 12.35 -28.91
C LEU A 497 -30.42 12.84 -27.64
N THR A 498 -31.04 12.62 -26.48
CA THR A 498 -30.49 12.95 -25.16
C THR A 498 -30.31 11.69 -24.31
N LYS A 499 -29.29 11.71 -23.45
CA LYS A 499 -29.01 10.72 -22.41
C LYS A 499 -28.50 11.45 -21.17
N SER A 500 -28.82 10.91 -20.01
CA SER A 500 -28.40 11.43 -18.72
C SER A 500 -27.76 10.33 -17.88
N THR A 501 -26.92 10.75 -16.95
CA THR A 501 -26.40 9.96 -15.83
C THR A 501 -26.37 10.85 -14.60
N ASP A 502 -26.60 10.30 -13.43
CA ASP A 502 -26.57 11.07 -12.20
C ASP A 502 -25.18 11.01 -11.56
N VAL A 503 -24.70 12.17 -11.13
CA VAL A 503 -23.49 12.35 -10.34
C VAL A 503 -23.93 12.60 -8.90
N ALA A 504 -23.49 11.78 -7.96
CA ALA A 504 -23.96 11.83 -6.58
C ALA A 504 -22.80 11.78 -5.56
N GLU A 505 -23.03 12.35 -4.39
CA GLU A 505 -22.21 12.07 -3.21
C GLU A 505 -22.70 10.79 -2.55
N ALA A 506 -21.82 9.80 -2.39
CA ALA A 506 -22.23 8.44 -2.06
C ALA A 506 -22.24 8.12 -0.56
N LEU A 507 -21.47 8.83 0.27
CA LEU A 507 -21.27 8.45 1.67
C LEU A 507 -22.27 9.11 2.63
N GLU A 508 -22.95 10.18 2.21
CA GLU A 508 -24.00 10.89 2.95
C GLU A 508 -23.54 11.62 4.22
N TYR A 509 -22.24 11.88 4.35
CA TYR A 509 -21.69 12.61 5.51
C TYR A 509 -21.31 14.05 5.22
N ARG A 510 -20.84 14.35 4.00
CA ARG A 510 -20.23 15.63 3.65
C ARG A 510 -20.49 15.99 2.21
N ASP A 511 -20.60 17.29 1.97
CA ASP A 511 -20.78 17.84 0.64
C ASP A 511 -19.52 17.65 -0.23
N VAL A 512 -19.70 17.42 -1.53
CA VAL A 512 -18.64 17.52 -2.53
C VAL A 512 -18.59 18.95 -3.03
N SER A 513 -17.51 19.68 -2.74
CA SER A 513 -17.25 21.02 -3.30
C SER A 513 -16.37 20.96 -4.55
N GLY A 514 -16.35 22.06 -5.32
CA GLY A 514 -15.49 22.18 -6.50
C GLY A 514 -15.87 21.25 -7.65
N LEU A 515 -17.11 20.76 -7.69
CA LEU A 515 -17.55 19.78 -8.68
C LEU A 515 -17.50 20.40 -10.09
N SER A 516 -16.79 19.74 -11.00
CA SER A 516 -16.68 20.17 -12.39
C SER A 516 -16.69 18.98 -13.33
N VAL A 517 -17.25 19.19 -14.53
CA VAL A 517 -17.26 18.18 -15.60
C VAL A 517 -16.49 18.72 -16.80
N THR A 518 -15.35 18.13 -17.11
CA THR A 518 -14.47 18.59 -18.19
C THR A 518 -14.41 17.53 -19.29
N LYS A 519 -14.43 17.96 -20.55
CA LYS A 519 -14.23 17.03 -21.66
C LYS A 519 -12.74 16.74 -21.80
N VAL A 520 -12.37 15.46 -21.73
CA VAL A 520 -10.99 14.98 -21.85
C VAL A 520 -10.63 14.66 -23.29
N SER A 521 -11.54 14.02 -24.02
CA SER A 521 -11.27 13.56 -25.40
C SER A 521 -12.56 13.44 -26.23
N GLY A 522 -12.38 13.34 -27.54
CA GLY A 522 -13.45 13.17 -28.53
C GLY A 522 -13.66 14.41 -29.41
N PRO A 523 -14.45 14.32 -30.49
CA PRO A 523 -14.73 15.43 -31.41
C PRO A 523 -15.46 16.61 -30.73
N ASP A 524 -15.15 17.86 -31.10
CA ASP A 524 -15.86 19.06 -30.59
C ASP A 524 -17.22 19.31 -31.26
N LYS A 525 -17.59 18.44 -32.21
CA LYS A 525 -18.85 18.49 -32.94
C LYS A 525 -19.80 17.40 -32.45
N TRP A 526 -21.08 17.60 -32.76
CA TRP A 526 -22.20 16.66 -32.58
C TRP A 526 -22.66 16.35 -31.16
N LEU A 527 -21.79 16.37 -30.15
CA LEU A 527 -22.18 16.16 -28.74
C LEU A 527 -22.13 17.49 -27.97
N THR A 528 -23.22 17.84 -27.28
CA THR A 528 -23.36 19.05 -26.45
C THR A 528 -23.77 18.66 -25.04
N VAL A 529 -23.15 19.26 -24.03
CA VAL A 529 -23.61 19.14 -22.64
C VAL A 529 -24.79 20.08 -22.46
N VAL A 530 -25.96 19.53 -22.17
CA VAL A 530 -27.22 20.28 -21.97
C VAL A 530 -27.34 20.74 -20.52
N GLU A 531 -26.95 19.87 -19.59
CA GLU A 531 -27.07 20.11 -18.16
C GLU A 531 -25.85 19.54 -17.44
N ARG A 532 -25.38 20.27 -16.44
CA ARG A 532 -24.22 19.92 -15.62
C ARG A 532 -24.67 19.85 -14.16
N PRO A 533 -24.09 18.94 -13.36
CA PRO A 533 -24.31 18.98 -11.93
C PRO A 533 -23.79 20.32 -11.35
N PRO A 534 -24.40 20.82 -10.26
CA PRO A 534 -23.97 22.05 -9.60
C PRO A 534 -22.54 21.93 -9.08
N ALA A 535 -21.86 23.06 -8.84
CA ALA A 535 -20.49 23.06 -8.32
C ALA A 535 -20.35 22.50 -6.88
N THR A 536 -21.47 22.24 -6.21
CA THR A 536 -21.52 21.62 -4.90
C THR A 536 -22.69 20.64 -4.86
N LEU A 537 -22.41 19.40 -4.46
CA LEU A 537 -23.42 18.39 -4.14
C LEU A 537 -23.51 18.27 -2.62
N THR A 538 -24.71 18.43 -2.06
CA THR A 538 -24.94 18.14 -0.64
C THR A 538 -24.68 16.66 -0.38
N ALA A 539 -24.30 16.33 0.86
CA ALA A 539 -24.19 14.94 1.30
C ALA A 539 -25.43 14.10 0.92
N GLY A 540 -25.23 13.00 0.19
CA GLY A 540 -26.30 12.10 -0.30
C GLY A 540 -27.13 12.62 -1.48
N ASP A 541 -26.93 13.86 -1.94
CA ASP A 541 -27.65 14.40 -3.10
C ASP A 541 -27.05 13.88 -4.42
N ALA A 542 -27.92 13.80 -5.42
CA ALA A 542 -27.58 13.48 -6.80
C ALA A 542 -28.01 14.61 -7.75
N ALA A 543 -27.22 14.87 -8.79
CA ALA A 543 -27.57 15.82 -9.84
C ALA A 543 -27.27 15.26 -11.24
N PRO A 544 -28.10 15.60 -12.24
CA PRO A 544 -27.98 15.03 -13.56
C PRO A 544 -26.83 15.66 -14.37
N PHE A 545 -26.11 14.81 -15.09
CA PHE A 545 -25.25 15.18 -16.20
C PHE A 545 -25.92 14.75 -17.52
N VAL A 546 -26.42 15.72 -18.29
CA VAL A 546 -27.20 15.47 -19.51
C VAL A 546 -26.40 15.88 -20.74
N VAL A 547 -26.30 14.95 -21.69
CA VAL A 547 -25.67 15.19 -23.00
C VAL A 547 -26.71 15.02 -24.11
N ALA A 548 -26.62 15.86 -25.14
CA ALA A 548 -27.39 15.76 -26.38
C ALA A 548 -26.47 15.48 -27.56
N LEU A 549 -26.87 14.54 -28.41
CA LEU A 549 -26.15 14.11 -29.59
C LEU A 549 -26.96 14.40 -30.86
N ARG A 550 -26.34 15.08 -31.83
CA ARG A 550 -26.86 15.29 -33.18
C ARG A 550 -25.73 15.27 -34.22
N PHE A 551 -25.63 14.17 -34.97
CA PHE A 551 -24.73 14.09 -36.12
C PHE A 551 -25.23 14.94 -37.30
N ASP A 552 -24.30 15.54 -38.05
CA ASP A 552 -24.55 16.20 -39.33
C ASP A 552 -23.95 15.39 -40.50
N THR A 553 -24.07 15.91 -41.72
CA THR A 553 -23.59 15.24 -42.95
C THR A 553 -22.07 15.15 -43.06
N SER A 554 -21.30 15.75 -42.14
CA SER A 554 -19.85 15.64 -42.09
C SER A 554 -19.36 14.44 -41.28
N ALA A 555 -20.25 13.79 -40.51
CA ALA A 555 -19.92 12.60 -39.76
C ALA A 555 -19.68 11.41 -40.70
N GLU A 556 -18.61 10.65 -40.47
CA GLU A 556 -18.32 9.42 -41.21
C GLU A 556 -19.31 8.34 -40.78
N LEU A 557 -20.14 7.88 -41.72
CA LEU A 557 -21.17 6.88 -41.45
C LEU A 557 -20.56 5.58 -40.92
N TYR A 558 -21.24 4.96 -39.97
CA TYR A 558 -20.86 3.72 -39.28
C TYR A 558 -19.52 3.74 -38.52
N ARG A 559 -18.86 4.91 -38.42
CA ARG A 559 -17.71 5.10 -37.53
C ARG A 559 -18.17 5.35 -36.09
N LYS A 560 -17.71 4.52 -35.15
CA LYS A 560 -17.95 4.75 -33.72
C LYS A 560 -17.19 5.98 -33.24
N TYR A 561 -17.91 6.98 -32.75
CA TYR A 561 -17.34 8.14 -32.05
C TYR A 561 -17.46 7.96 -30.54
N THR A 562 -16.42 8.39 -29.84
CA THR A 562 -16.30 8.32 -28.38
C THR A 562 -15.95 9.69 -27.85
N TRP A 563 -16.67 10.13 -26.82
CA TRP A 563 -16.36 11.31 -26.02
C TRP A 563 -16.13 10.90 -24.58
N THR A 564 -15.08 11.42 -23.96
CA THR A 564 -14.76 11.13 -22.57
C THR A 564 -14.83 12.41 -21.76
N TYR A 565 -15.64 12.41 -20.71
CA TYR A 565 -15.76 13.47 -19.73
C TYR A 565 -15.19 12.99 -18.41
N ARG A 566 -14.49 13.88 -17.71
CA ARG A 566 -14.03 13.67 -16.35
C ARG A 566 -14.87 14.50 -15.42
N VAL A 567 -15.31 13.88 -14.33
CA VAL A 567 -16.01 14.53 -13.23
C VAL A 567 -15.02 14.61 -12.07
N GLU A 568 -14.72 15.82 -11.62
CA GLU A 568 -13.72 16.13 -10.60
C GLU A 568 -14.36 16.92 -9.47
N GLY A 569 -13.90 16.73 -8.23
CA GLY A 569 -14.32 17.49 -7.05
C GLY A 569 -13.22 17.52 -5.99
N ASP A 570 -13.37 18.37 -4.98
CA ASP A 570 -12.39 18.50 -3.91
C ASP A 570 -12.38 17.27 -3.00
N ASN A 571 -11.20 16.75 -2.67
CA ASN A 571 -11.00 15.62 -1.75
C ASN A 571 -11.74 14.31 -2.14
N VAL A 572 -12.12 14.17 -3.41
CA VAL A 572 -12.75 12.96 -3.96
C VAL A 572 -11.94 12.41 -5.14
N GLN A 573 -12.11 11.13 -5.44
CA GLN A 573 -11.52 10.54 -6.65
C GLN A 573 -12.28 10.98 -7.90
N ASN A 574 -11.54 11.25 -8.97
CA ASN A 574 -12.11 11.66 -10.26
C ASN A 574 -12.86 10.50 -10.92
N GLN A 575 -14.08 10.76 -11.40
CA GLN A 575 -14.88 9.79 -12.15
C GLN A 575 -14.82 10.08 -13.65
N THR A 576 -15.08 9.07 -14.48
CA THR A 576 -15.06 9.20 -15.94
C THR A 576 -16.37 8.75 -16.56
N VAL A 577 -16.97 9.61 -17.38
CA VAL A 577 -18.17 9.31 -18.18
C VAL A 577 -17.79 9.23 -19.65
N THR A 578 -18.03 8.07 -20.25
CA THR A 578 -17.77 7.81 -21.67
C THR A 578 -19.07 7.77 -22.45
N VAL A 579 -19.20 8.64 -23.44
CA VAL A 579 -20.34 8.68 -24.35
C VAL A 579 -19.93 8.06 -25.68
N THR A 580 -20.72 7.14 -26.23
CA THR A 580 -20.44 6.55 -27.55
C THR A 580 -21.65 6.54 -28.47
N ALA A 581 -21.40 6.76 -29.77
CA ALA A 581 -22.43 6.74 -30.79
C ALA A 581 -21.86 6.48 -32.18
N THR A 582 -22.68 5.91 -33.06
CA THR A 582 -22.31 5.57 -34.44
C THR A 582 -23.33 6.22 -35.38
N PRO A 583 -22.94 7.15 -36.28
CA PRO A 583 -23.88 7.78 -37.19
C PRO A 583 -24.33 6.78 -38.27
N LYS A 584 -25.63 6.73 -38.55
CA LYS A 584 -26.19 5.97 -39.67
C LYS A 584 -26.97 6.88 -40.63
N PRO A 585 -26.98 6.59 -41.94
CA PRO A 585 -27.74 7.37 -42.91
C PRO A 585 -29.25 7.24 -42.67
N TYR A 586 -30.00 8.31 -42.97
CA TYR A 586 -31.47 8.34 -42.87
C TYR A 586 -32.16 7.39 -43.88
N SER A 587 -31.50 7.09 -45.00
CA SER A 587 -32.16 6.59 -46.22
C SER A 587 -32.10 5.09 -46.47
N PHE A 588 -31.29 4.29 -45.78
CA PHE A 588 -31.11 2.87 -46.17
C PHE A 588 -32.34 2.04 -45.83
N ASP A 589 -32.77 2.01 -44.56
CA ASP A 589 -33.94 1.23 -44.15
C ASP A 589 -35.22 1.69 -44.88
N GLN A 590 -35.44 3.01 -45.02
CA GLN A 590 -36.65 3.55 -45.66
C GLN A 590 -36.75 3.29 -47.17
N ILE A 591 -35.65 2.98 -47.86
CA ILE A 591 -35.66 2.66 -49.30
C ILE A 591 -35.53 1.16 -49.51
N ARG A 592 -34.58 0.53 -48.81
CA ARG A 592 -34.32 -0.90 -48.92
C ARG A 592 -35.53 -1.71 -48.48
N ASP A 593 -36.14 -1.39 -47.33
CA ASP A 593 -37.20 -2.25 -46.79
C ASP A 593 -38.45 -2.28 -47.71
N PRO A 594 -38.94 -1.15 -48.25
CA PRO A 594 -40.00 -1.19 -49.27
C PRO A 594 -39.59 -1.93 -50.55
N LEU A 595 -38.36 -1.73 -51.05
CA LEU A 595 -37.87 -2.48 -52.22
C LEU A 595 -37.80 -3.98 -51.92
N ASN A 596 -37.38 -4.37 -50.72
CA ASN A 596 -37.28 -5.76 -50.30
C ASN A 596 -38.64 -6.44 -50.15
N GLN A 597 -39.73 -5.70 -49.90
CA GLN A 597 -41.07 -6.27 -49.96
C GLN A 597 -41.45 -6.72 -51.37
N TYR A 598 -40.95 -6.04 -52.41
CA TYR A 598 -41.20 -6.41 -53.80
C TYR A 598 -40.37 -7.60 -54.29
N THR A 599 -39.24 -7.91 -53.66
CA THR A 599 -38.38 -9.06 -54.06
C THR A 599 -39.09 -10.40 -53.94
N GLY A 600 -40.09 -10.52 -53.06
CA GLY A 600 -40.92 -11.72 -52.89
C GLY A 600 -42.12 -11.84 -53.85
N SER A 601 -42.36 -10.86 -54.72
CA SER A 601 -43.60 -10.79 -55.55
C SER A 601 -43.69 -11.82 -56.68
N GLY A 602 -42.57 -12.34 -57.18
CA GLY A 602 -42.51 -13.35 -58.25
C GLY A 602 -42.84 -12.85 -59.67
N ASP A 603 -43.01 -11.54 -59.87
CA ASP A 603 -43.25 -10.89 -61.17
C ASP A 603 -42.15 -9.83 -61.43
N TRP A 604 -42.30 -8.98 -62.46
CA TRP A 604 -41.31 -7.97 -62.87
C TRP A 604 -40.84 -7.03 -61.73
N GLN A 605 -41.66 -6.80 -60.70
CA GLN A 605 -41.27 -6.00 -59.52
C GLN A 605 -40.14 -6.67 -58.74
N SER A 606 -40.12 -8.00 -58.66
CA SER A 606 -39.07 -8.75 -57.98
C SER A 606 -37.73 -8.56 -58.68
N GLU A 607 -37.69 -8.70 -60.00
CA GLU A 607 -36.47 -8.52 -60.79
C GLU A 607 -35.99 -7.07 -60.74
N THR A 608 -36.92 -6.12 -60.79
CA THR A 608 -36.63 -4.68 -60.72
C THR A 608 -36.14 -4.25 -59.34
N ALA A 609 -36.66 -4.82 -58.24
CA ALA A 609 -36.24 -4.45 -56.90
C ALA A 609 -34.95 -5.15 -56.43
N SER A 610 -34.76 -6.43 -56.81
CA SER A 610 -33.69 -7.28 -56.26
C SER A 610 -32.27 -6.76 -56.53
N GLY A 611 -32.02 -6.25 -57.74
CA GLY A 611 -30.73 -5.67 -58.08
C GLY A 611 -30.37 -4.48 -57.19
N MET A 612 -31.33 -3.59 -56.96
CA MET A 612 -31.18 -2.37 -56.18
C MET A 612 -31.12 -2.64 -54.68
N VAL A 613 -31.87 -3.61 -54.16
CA VAL A 613 -31.71 -4.09 -52.78
C VAL A 613 -30.28 -4.60 -52.58
N THR A 614 -29.77 -5.39 -53.52
CA THR A 614 -28.38 -5.88 -53.49
C THR A 614 -27.36 -4.74 -53.53
N THR A 615 -27.60 -3.71 -54.34
CA THR A 615 -26.75 -2.50 -54.39
C THR A 615 -26.72 -1.79 -53.04
N LEU A 616 -27.89 -1.57 -52.43
CA LEU A 616 -27.98 -0.91 -51.12
C LEU A 616 -27.37 -1.75 -50.00
N ASP A 617 -27.54 -3.07 -50.00
CA ASP A 617 -26.93 -3.97 -49.01
C ASP A 617 -25.40 -4.03 -49.16
N THR A 618 -24.90 -4.07 -50.40
CA THR A 618 -23.46 -4.02 -50.69
C THR A 618 -22.85 -2.71 -50.18
N LEU A 619 -23.50 -1.60 -50.49
CA LEU A 619 -23.10 -0.27 -50.05
C LEU A 619 -23.12 -0.14 -48.51
N GLU A 620 -24.15 -0.67 -47.84
CA GLU A 620 -24.22 -0.68 -46.37
C GLU A 620 -23.09 -1.51 -45.76
N SER A 621 -22.83 -2.70 -46.33
CA SER A 621 -21.77 -3.60 -45.89
C SER A 621 -20.38 -2.96 -46.03
N GLU A 622 -20.09 -2.30 -47.16
CA GLU A 622 -18.83 -1.58 -47.36
C GLU A 622 -18.64 -0.47 -46.33
N LEU A 623 -19.68 0.34 -46.09
CA LEU A 623 -19.61 1.40 -45.08
C LEU A 623 -19.43 0.86 -43.66
N ARG A 624 -20.09 -0.25 -43.30
CA ARG A 624 -19.96 -0.89 -41.98
C ARG A 624 -18.58 -1.50 -41.76
N ASN A 625 -17.97 -2.04 -42.82
CA ASN A 625 -16.65 -2.65 -42.77
C ASN A 625 -15.51 -1.63 -42.90
N GLY A 626 -15.82 -0.33 -42.92
CA GLY A 626 -14.83 0.74 -43.06
C GLY A 626 -14.22 0.85 -44.46
N GLY A 627 -14.92 0.36 -45.48
CA GLY A 627 -14.55 0.51 -46.89
C GLY A 627 -14.66 1.96 -47.35
N GLU A 628 -13.78 2.35 -48.28
CA GLU A 628 -13.79 3.70 -48.87
C GLU A 628 -14.90 3.78 -49.94
N VAL A 629 -16.11 4.17 -49.53
CA VAL A 629 -17.15 4.52 -50.48
C VAL A 629 -17.13 6.01 -50.79
N SER A 630 -17.10 6.36 -52.07
CA SER A 630 -17.14 7.76 -52.49
C SER A 630 -18.47 8.41 -52.08
N ARG A 631 -18.42 9.70 -51.71
CA ARG A 631 -19.65 10.47 -51.44
C ARG A 631 -20.60 10.50 -52.64
N THR A 632 -20.03 10.42 -53.85
CA THR A 632 -20.78 10.35 -55.11
C THR A 632 -21.54 9.04 -55.21
N ASP A 633 -20.90 7.89 -55.00
CA ASP A 633 -21.54 6.57 -55.05
C ASP A 633 -22.61 6.41 -53.98
N LEU A 634 -22.33 6.88 -52.76
CA LEU A 634 -23.30 6.87 -51.66
C LEU A 634 -24.57 7.65 -52.02
N SER A 635 -24.42 8.90 -52.48
CA SER A 635 -25.57 9.74 -52.84
C SER A 635 -26.29 9.23 -54.08
N THR A 636 -25.56 8.74 -55.08
CA THR A 636 -26.09 8.22 -56.34
C THR A 636 -26.84 6.90 -56.14
N SER A 637 -26.33 5.99 -55.30
CA SER A 637 -27.02 4.73 -54.99
C SER A 637 -28.33 4.95 -54.24
N ILE A 638 -28.35 5.89 -53.29
CA ILE A 638 -29.59 6.30 -52.60
C ILE A 638 -30.60 6.90 -53.60
N ALA A 639 -30.13 7.76 -54.51
CA ALA A 639 -30.98 8.36 -55.53
C ALA A 639 -31.52 7.32 -56.53
N ALA A 640 -30.68 6.37 -56.94
CA ALA A 640 -31.06 5.23 -57.77
C ALA A 640 -32.12 4.37 -57.07
N GLY A 641 -31.93 4.06 -55.78
CA GLY A 641 -32.91 3.31 -54.99
C GLY A 641 -34.28 3.98 -54.91
N ARG A 642 -34.32 5.31 -54.72
CA ARG A 642 -35.58 6.08 -54.76
C ARG A 642 -36.21 6.07 -56.15
N ALA A 643 -35.40 6.22 -57.21
CA ALA A 643 -35.90 6.16 -58.58
C ALA A 643 -36.49 4.79 -58.92
N THR A 644 -35.88 3.69 -58.45
CA THR A 644 -36.42 2.33 -58.57
C THR A 644 -37.77 2.19 -57.88
N LEU A 645 -37.92 2.72 -56.66
CA LEU A 645 -39.18 2.65 -55.92
C LEU A 645 -40.29 3.42 -56.65
N LEU A 646 -40.01 4.66 -57.07
CA LEU A 646 -40.95 5.49 -57.83
C LEU A 646 -41.32 4.87 -59.18
N PHE A 647 -40.38 4.19 -59.83
CA PHE A 647 -40.63 3.46 -61.06
C PHE A 647 -41.61 2.30 -60.84
N ILE A 648 -41.38 1.48 -59.82
CA ILE A 648 -42.27 0.35 -59.49
C ILE A 648 -43.70 0.86 -59.24
N GLU A 649 -43.83 1.90 -58.43
CA GLU A 649 -45.11 2.54 -58.13
C GLU A 649 -45.79 3.10 -59.40
N SER A 650 -45.03 3.80 -60.25
CA SER A 650 -45.58 4.40 -61.49
C SER A 650 -46.08 3.34 -62.47
N VAL A 651 -45.37 2.21 -62.62
CA VAL A 651 -45.82 1.10 -63.49
C VAL A 651 -47.05 0.40 -62.92
N GLN A 652 -47.12 0.22 -61.59
CA GLN A 652 -48.32 -0.32 -60.93
C GLN A 652 -49.53 0.58 -61.18
N ASN A 653 -49.39 1.89 -60.93
CA ASN A 653 -50.44 2.87 -61.20
C ASN A 653 -50.86 2.86 -62.67
N ALA A 654 -49.92 2.74 -63.60
CA ALA A 654 -50.23 2.65 -65.03
C ALA A 654 -51.03 1.40 -65.39
N ARG A 655 -50.68 0.23 -64.83
CA ARG A 655 -51.41 -1.02 -65.06
C ARG A 655 -52.79 -1.01 -64.42
N GLU A 656 -52.92 -0.48 -63.21
CA GLU A 656 -54.20 -0.37 -62.48
C GLU A 656 -55.15 0.63 -63.15
N THR A 657 -54.65 1.81 -63.52
CA THR A 657 -55.42 2.82 -64.25
C THR A 657 -55.87 2.28 -65.61
N ARG A 658 -55.01 1.53 -66.30
CA ARG A 658 -55.38 0.88 -67.57
C ARG A 658 -56.49 -0.15 -67.39
N ALA A 659 -56.45 -0.93 -66.32
CA ALA A 659 -57.44 -1.96 -66.03
C ALA A 659 -58.80 -1.40 -65.61
N SER A 660 -58.81 -0.27 -64.88
CA SER A 660 -60.01 0.38 -64.36
C SER A 660 -60.65 1.36 -65.35
N ASP A 661 -59.87 2.30 -65.85
CA ASP A 661 -60.33 3.48 -66.61
C ASP A 661 -59.94 3.43 -68.10
N GLY A 662 -59.18 2.40 -68.50
CA GLY A 662 -58.79 2.16 -69.88
C GLY A 662 -57.46 2.80 -70.30
N ASN A 663 -57.06 2.54 -71.54
CA ASN A 663 -55.73 2.95 -72.03
C ASN A 663 -55.52 4.47 -72.08
N GLU A 664 -56.56 5.27 -72.31
CA GLU A 664 -56.40 6.73 -72.40
C GLU A 664 -56.10 7.37 -71.04
N ALA A 665 -56.76 6.91 -69.99
CA ALA A 665 -56.49 7.36 -68.62
C ALA A 665 -55.09 6.94 -68.15
N ALA A 666 -54.61 5.76 -68.58
CA ALA A 666 -53.30 5.24 -68.19
C ALA A 666 -52.11 5.98 -68.82
N GLN A 667 -52.33 6.77 -69.88
CA GLN A 667 -51.26 7.38 -70.68
C GLN A 667 -50.29 8.23 -69.85
N ASP A 668 -50.81 9.04 -68.92
CA ASP A 668 -49.97 9.90 -68.07
C ASP A 668 -49.10 9.08 -67.10
N GLU A 669 -49.64 7.97 -66.58
CA GLU A 669 -48.88 7.06 -65.70
C GLU A 669 -47.82 6.26 -66.48
N VAL A 670 -48.08 5.89 -67.74
CA VAL A 670 -47.07 5.29 -68.63
C VAL A 670 -45.91 6.27 -68.88
N VAL A 671 -46.21 7.55 -69.08
CA VAL A 671 -45.21 8.60 -69.24
C VAL A 671 -44.40 8.80 -67.95
N ARG A 672 -45.03 8.78 -66.78
CA ARG A 672 -44.36 8.85 -65.46
C ARG A 672 -43.44 7.65 -65.23
N ALA A 673 -43.88 6.44 -65.58
CA ALA A 673 -43.05 5.25 -65.52
C ALA A 673 -41.80 5.36 -66.42
N ALA A 674 -41.93 5.90 -67.63
CA ALA A 674 -40.79 6.15 -68.51
C ALA A 674 -39.84 7.24 -67.97
N ALA A 675 -40.38 8.30 -67.38
CA ALA A 675 -39.57 9.35 -66.77
C ALA A 675 -38.78 8.86 -65.54
N THR A 676 -39.42 8.08 -64.67
CA THR A 676 -38.78 7.48 -63.48
C THR A 676 -37.74 6.42 -63.86
N TYR A 677 -37.98 5.66 -64.92
CA TYR A 677 -36.95 4.79 -65.52
C TYR A 677 -35.73 5.59 -66.02
N ASN A 678 -35.93 6.68 -66.75
CA ASN A 678 -34.81 7.50 -67.22
C ASN A 678 -34.00 8.12 -66.06
N LEU A 679 -34.64 8.44 -64.94
CA LEU A 679 -33.94 8.84 -63.71
C LEU A 679 -33.10 7.69 -63.14
N LEU A 680 -33.68 6.49 -63.06
CA LEU A 680 -32.96 5.29 -62.63
C LEU A 680 -31.74 5.02 -63.52
N ASP A 681 -31.91 5.00 -64.84
CA ASP A 681 -30.84 4.80 -65.83
C ASP A 681 -29.73 5.86 -65.69
N ASN A 682 -30.10 7.12 -65.47
CA ASN A 682 -29.14 8.21 -65.25
C ASN A 682 -28.34 8.03 -63.95
N TYR A 683 -28.97 7.59 -62.86
CA TYR A 683 -28.25 7.37 -61.60
C TYR A 683 -27.37 6.12 -61.66
N VAL A 684 -27.86 5.02 -62.22
CA VAL A 684 -27.06 3.78 -62.35
C VAL A 684 -25.83 4.01 -63.22
N SER A 685 -25.94 4.75 -64.33
CA SER A 685 -24.80 5.09 -65.19
C SER A 685 -23.75 6.00 -64.53
N LYS A 686 -24.11 6.72 -63.47
CA LYS A 686 -23.23 7.62 -62.70
C LYS A 686 -22.58 6.97 -61.48
N LEU A 687 -22.98 5.76 -61.09
CA LEU A 687 -22.23 4.99 -60.10
C LEU A 687 -20.83 4.78 -60.66
N ASP A 688 -19.77 5.03 -59.87
CA ASP A 688 -18.37 4.82 -60.24
C ASP A 688 -17.94 3.39 -59.90
N ASP A 689 -18.34 2.89 -58.72
CA ASP A 689 -18.02 1.55 -58.25
C ASP A 689 -18.62 0.45 -59.16
N SER A 690 -17.77 -0.47 -59.59
CA SER A 690 -18.15 -1.52 -60.54
C SER A 690 -19.13 -2.55 -59.95
N GLN A 691 -19.03 -2.86 -58.66
CA GLN A 691 -19.86 -3.85 -58.00
C GLN A 691 -21.27 -3.27 -57.71
N LEU A 692 -21.32 -2.01 -57.27
CA LEU A 692 -22.58 -1.27 -57.11
C LEU A 692 -23.26 -1.07 -58.47
N ARG A 693 -22.52 -0.66 -59.51
CA ARG A 693 -23.06 -0.50 -60.87
C ARG A 693 -23.61 -1.81 -61.42
N ASN A 694 -22.87 -2.91 -61.31
CA ASN A 694 -23.29 -4.23 -61.82
C ASN A 694 -24.56 -4.76 -61.15
N SER A 695 -24.74 -4.53 -59.84
CA SER A 695 -25.95 -4.93 -59.13
C SER A 695 -27.14 -4.06 -59.52
N ALA A 696 -26.95 -2.74 -59.61
CA ALA A 696 -27.99 -1.80 -59.98
C ALA A 696 -28.41 -1.94 -61.45
N ASP A 697 -27.49 -2.35 -62.33
CA ASP A 697 -27.76 -2.62 -63.75
C ASP A 697 -28.76 -3.76 -63.96
N LYS A 698 -28.82 -4.74 -63.04
CA LYS A 698 -29.83 -5.80 -63.10
C LYS A 698 -31.25 -5.22 -62.93
N SER A 699 -31.41 -4.31 -61.96
CA SER A 699 -32.65 -3.59 -61.74
C SER A 699 -33.00 -2.67 -62.91
N ARG A 700 -32.01 -1.97 -63.47
CA ARG A 700 -32.16 -1.11 -64.64
C ARG A 700 -32.64 -1.91 -65.86
N ALA A 701 -32.03 -3.07 -66.13
CA ALA A 701 -32.40 -3.92 -67.26
C ALA A 701 -33.83 -4.47 -67.14
N ALA A 702 -34.23 -4.92 -65.95
CA ALA A 702 -35.60 -5.37 -65.70
C ALA A 702 -36.63 -4.22 -65.82
N ALA A 703 -36.27 -3.03 -65.36
CA ALA A 703 -37.08 -1.82 -65.52
C ALA A 703 -37.23 -1.41 -67.00
N ASP A 704 -36.15 -1.47 -67.77
CA ASP A 704 -36.15 -1.20 -69.22
C ASP A 704 -37.12 -2.13 -69.95
N GLU A 705 -37.01 -3.43 -69.73
CA GLU A 705 -37.91 -4.40 -70.35
C GLU A 705 -39.38 -4.13 -70.01
N THR A 706 -39.65 -3.82 -68.74
CA THR A 706 -41.00 -3.55 -68.26
C THR A 706 -41.58 -2.29 -68.89
N VAL A 707 -40.82 -1.20 -68.92
CA VAL A 707 -41.31 0.08 -69.44
C VAL A 707 -41.46 0.03 -70.96
N GLN A 708 -40.56 -0.67 -71.67
CA GLN A 708 -40.69 -0.89 -73.12
C GLN A 708 -41.95 -1.69 -73.47
N LYS A 709 -42.28 -2.73 -72.68
CA LYS A 709 -43.56 -3.47 -72.83
C LYS A 709 -44.76 -2.54 -72.61
N LEU A 710 -44.73 -1.73 -71.55
CA LEU A 710 -45.82 -0.82 -71.19
C LEU A 710 -46.07 0.24 -72.27
N VAL A 711 -45.00 0.87 -72.77
CA VAL A 711 -45.03 1.87 -73.85
C VAL A 711 -45.45 1.24 -75.18
N SER A 712 -45.01 0.02 -75.49
CA SER A 712 -45.40 -0.68 -76.72
C SER A 712 -46.88 -1.02 -76.74
N GLN A 713 -47.42 -1.56 -75.64
CA GLN A 713 -48.87 -1.83 -75.50
C GLN A 713 -49.70 -0.56 -75.69
N GLN A 714 -49.27 0.55 -75.09
CA GLN A 714 -49.94 1.84 -75.20
C GLN A 714 -49.88 2.40 -76.63
N THR A 715 -48.75 2.18 -77.30
CA THR A 715 -48.54 2.56 -78.70
C THR A 715 -49.45 1.78 -79.64
N ASP A 716 -49.60 0.47 -79.40
CA ASP A 716 -50.45 -0.40 -80.21
C ASP A 716 -51.95 -0.06 -80.06
N TYR A 717 -52.40 0.29 -78.85
CA TYR A 717 -53.75 0.82 -78.63
C TYR A 717 -54.06 2.03 -79.51
N TYR A 718 -53.21 3.05 -79.46
CA TYR A 718 -53.42 4.28 -80.24
C TYR A 718 -53.31 4.08 -81.75
N ARG A 719 -52.44 3.16 -82.21
CA ARG A 719 -52.41 2.78 -83.64
C ARG A 719 -53.70 2.09 -84.06
N SER A 720 -54.18 1.14 -83.26
CA SER A 720 -55.44 0.45 -83.54
C SER A 720 -56.63 1.42 -83.63
N GLN A 721 -56.67 2.43 -82.76
CA GLN A 721 -57.69 3.49 -82.84
C GLN A 721 -57.61 4.27 -84.15
N LEU A 722 -56.41 4.66 -84.61
CA LEU A 722 -56.25 5.35 -85.90
C LEU A 722 -56.68 4.48 -87.10
N ASP A 723 -56.39 3.17 -87.04
CA ASP A 723 -56.69 2.23 -88.12
C ASP A 723 -58.19 1.88 -88.20
N SER A 724 -58.96 2.09 -87.13
CA SER A 724 -60.41 1.84 -87.08
C SER A 724 -61.25 2.73 -88.02
N GLY A 725 -60.67 3.82 -88.53
CA GLY A 725 -61.29 4.71 -89.52
C GLY A 725 -62.39 5.65 -89.00
N ASN A 726 -62.97 5.38 -87.82
CA ASN A 726 -64.04 6.17 -87.19
C ASN A 726 -63.51 7.26 -86.24
N VAL A 727 -62.44 7.95 -86.63
CA VAL A 727 -61.78 8.96 -85.79
C VAL A 727 -62.02 10.36 -86.36
N SER A 728 -62.58 11.26 -85.55
CA SER A 728 -62.75 12.66 -85.91
C SER A 728 -61.40 13.38 -86.06
N MET A 729 -61.42 14.59 -86.63
CA MET A 729 -60.17 15.33 -86.88
C MET A 729 -59.43 15.69 -85.58
N ILE A 730 -60.16 16.10 -84.53
CA ILE A 730 -59.57 16.44 -83.23
C ILE A 730 -59.03 15.20 -82.51
N GLU A 731 -59.76 14.08 -82.54
CA GLU A 731 -59.31 12.81 -81.96
C GLU A 731 -58.05 12.31 -82.67
N ARG A 732 -57.97 12.44 -84.01
CA ARG A 732 -56.79 12.07 -84.79
C ARG A 732 -55.58 12.91 -84.41
N ALA A 733 -55.75 14.21 -84.19
CA ALA A 733 -54.68 15.08 -83.70
C ALA A 733 -54.22 14.64 -82.31
N HIS A 734 -55.16 14.43 -81.38
CA HIS A 734 -54.85 13.97 -80.02
C HIS A 734 -54.08 12.64 -80.02
N ILE A 735 -54.57 11.62 -80.73
CA ILE A 735 -53.93 10.30 -80.78
C ILE A 735 -52.51 10.38 -81.36
N LYS A 736 -52.30 11.16 -82.42
CA LYS A 736 -50.96 11.33 -83.01
C LYS A 736 -50.00 12.07 -82.08
N ARG A 737 -50.49 13.06 -81.31
CA ARG A 737 -49.70 13.71 -80.25
C ARG A 737 -49.28 12.71 -79.17
N GLN A 738 -50.19 11.83 -78.72
CA GLN A 738 -49.87 10.80 -77.73
C GLN A 738 -48.85 9.78 -78.26
N LEU A 739 -49.00 9.34 -79.51
CA LEU A 739 -48.02 8.48 -80.18
C LEU A 739 -46.65 9.16 -80.33
N ALA A 740 -46.61 10.47 -80.56
CA ALA A 740 -45.35 11.21 -80.63
C ALA A 740 -44.63 11.25 -79.28
N GLN A 741 -45.38 11.43 -78.19
CA GLN A 741 -44.85 11.40 -76.84
C GLN A 741 -44.27 10.02 -76.50
N LEU A 742 -45.01 8.94 -76.80
CA LEU A 742 -44.53 7.56 -76.61
C LEU A 742 -43.28 7.27 -77.47
N ALA A 743 -43.25 7.72 -78.73
CA ALA A 743 -42.08 7.53 -79.59
C ALA A 743 -40.84 8.26 -79.06
N SER A 744 -41.01 9.45 -78.48
CA SER A 744 -39.91 10.20 -77.85
C SER A 744 -39.39 9.48 -76.59
N LEU A 745 -40.29 8.89 -75.80
CA LEU A 745 -39.89 8.08 -74.63
C LEU A 745 -39.13 6.80 -75.02
N GLN A 746 -39.33 6.27 -76.23
CA GLN A 746 -38.55 5.15 -76.78
C GLN A 746 -37.24 5.60 -77.45
N GLY A 747 -36.87 6.88 -77.37
CA GLY A 747 -35.69 7.44 -78.05
C GLY A 747 -35.81 7.52 -79.58
N ASN A 748 -37.02 7.45 -80.13
CA ASN A 748 -37.27 7.52 -81.57
C ASN A 748 -37.75 8.92 -81.99
N ASP A 749 -36.86 9.89 -81.90
CA ASP A 749 -37.16 11.31 -82.15
C ASP A 749 -37.64 11.58 -83.57
N GLN A 750 -37.10 10.89 -84.57
CA GLN A 750 -37.53 11.03 -85.96
C GLN A 750 -39.00 10.64 -86.15
N ARG A 751 -39.44 9.56 -85.49
CA ARG A 751 -40.84 9.13 -85.54
C ARG A 751 -41.73 10.06 -84.73
N ALA A 752 -41.27 10.50 -83.56
CA ALA A 752 -41.99 11.46 -82.73
C ALA A 752 -42.28 12.75 -83.52
N GLU A 753 -41.29 13.29 -84.21
CA GLU A 753 -41.43 14.54 -84.96
C GLU A 753 -42.38 14.43 -86.15
N ARG A 754 -42.34 13.31 -86.86
CA ARG A 754 -43.30 13.00 -87.92
C ARG A 754 -44.74 13.00 -87.38
N LEU A 755 -44.97 12.32 -86.25
CA LEU A 755 -46.28 12.25 -85.61
C LEU A 755 -46.75 13.60 -85.08
N ARG A 756 -45.85 14.46 -84.56
CA ARG A 756 -46.17 15.85 -84.18
C ARG A 756 -46.61 16.66 -85.38
N THR A 757 -45.88 16.57 -86.49
CA THR A 757 -46.22 17.25 -87.75
C THR A 757 -47.59 16.81 -88.26
N GLU A 758 -47.85 15.50 -88.28
CA GLU A 758 -49.13 14.96 -88.70
C GLU A 758 -50.28 15.29 -87.74
N SER A 759 -50.01 15.40 -86.43
CA SER A 759 -50.96 15.88 -85.41
C SER A 759 -51.32 17.33 -85.66
N ALA A 760 -50.34 18.19 -85.91
CA ALA A 760 -50.55 19.62 -86.20
C ALA A 760 -51.41 19.79 -87.46
N ALA A 761 -51.10 19.06 -88.54
CA ALA A 761 -51.91 19.07 -89.75
C ALA A 761 -53.37 18.61 -89.52
N ALA A 762 -53.59 17.62 -88.66
CA ALA A 762 -54.95 17.17 -88.30
C ALA A 762 -55.70 18.23 -87.46
N PHE A 763 -55.00 18.94 -86.57
CA PHE A 763 -55.57 20.02 -85.77
C PHE A 763 -55.89 21.27 -86.60
N ASP A 764 -55.05 21.60 -87.59
CA ASP A 764 -55.31 22.66 -88.55
C ASP A 764 -56.58 22.35 -89.36
N ALA A 765 -56.72 21.11 -89.82
CA ALA A 765 -57.92 20.64 -90.52
C ALA A 765 -59.18 20.70 -89.63
N TYR A 766 -59.05 20.38 -88.33
CA TYR A 766 -60.12 20.58 -87.35
C TYR A 766 -60.52 22.06 -87.25
N THR A 767 -59.56 22.95 -87.02
CA THR A 767 -59.80 24.39 -86.82
C THR A 767 -60.51 25.00 -88.03
N GLU A 768 -60.05 24.66 -89.24
CA GLU A 768 -60.68 25.12 -90.49
C GLU A 768 -62.10 24.55 -90.66
N THR A 769 -62.34 23.30 -90.26
CA THR A 769 -63.68 22.68 -90.32
C THR A 769 -64.66 23.29 -89.31
N VAL A 770 -64.21 23.58 -88.08
CA VAL A 770 -64.98 24.30 -87.06
C VAL A 770 -65.29 25.72 -87.51
N LYS A 771 -64.33 26.41 -88.14
CA LYS A 771 -64.54 27.74 -88.74
C LYS A 771 -65.66 27.71 -89.78
N LYS A 772 -65.63 26.76 -90.73
CA LYS A 772 -66.71 26.54 -91.70
C LYS A 772 -68.05 26.27 -91.03
N GLY A 773 -68.06 25.47 -89.96
CA GLY A 773 -69.27 25.22 -89.16
C GLY A 773 -69.84 26.50 -88.55
N ASN A 774 -68.98 27.34 -87.97
CA ASN A 774 -69.35 28.64 -87.40
C ASN A 774 -69.86 29.63 -88.44
N GLU A 775 -69.18 29.73 -89.59
CA GLU A 775 -69.63 30.57 -90.72
C GLU A 775 -71.04 30.16 -91.16
N LYS A 776 -71.29 28.85 -91.32
CA LYS A 776 -72.62 28.33 -91.69
C LYS A 776 -73.68 28.60 -90.61
N ARG A 777 -73.33 28.47 -89.33
CA ARG A 777 -74.22 28.84 -88.21
C ARG A 777 -74.53 30.34 -88.23
N GLN A 778 -73.55 31.19 -88.48
CA GLN A 778 -73.73 32.63 -88.55
C GLN A 778 -74.59 33.03 -89.75
N SER A 779 -74.36 32.45 -90.93
CA SER A 779 -75.22 32.63 -92.10
C SER A 779 -76.67 32.22 -91.80
N ALA A 780 -76.88 31.11 -91.08
CA ALA A 780 -78.21 30.68 -90.68
C ALA A 780 -78.93 31.69 -89.75
N ARG A 781 -78.19 32.31 -88.82
CA ARG A 781 -78.71 33.36 -87.92
C ARG A 781 -78.99 34.67 -88.67
N GLN A 782 -78.10 35.10 -89.56
CA GLN A 782 -78.33 36.28 -90.40
C GLN A 782 -79.58 36.12 -91.28
N LEU A 783 -79.73 34.96 -91.93
CA LEU A 783 -80.93 34.63 -92.70
C LEU A 783 -82.20 34.62 -91.84
N HIS A 784 -82.10 34.21 -90.57
CA HIS A 784 -83.20 34.29 -89.61
C HIS A 784 -83.55 35.74 -89.25
N ASP A 785 -82.56 36.56 -88.92
CA ASP A 785 -82.76 37.94 -88.49
C ASP A 785 -83.32 38.79 -89.64
N GLU A 786 -82.80 38.65 -90.86
CA GLU A 786 -83.38 39.27 -92.05
C GLU A 786 -84.85 38.89 -92.23
N MET A 787 -85.16 37.60 -92.06
CA MET A 787 -86.53 37.13 -92.17
C MET A 787 -87.43 37.68 -91.06
N ARG A 788 -86.90 37.82 -89.84
CA ARG A 788 -87.62 38.42 -88.71
C ARG A 788 -87.95 39.88 -88.99
N ASP A 789 -86.99 40.65 -89.46
CA ASP A 789 -87.13 42.10 -89.61
C ASP A 789 -87.94 42.48 -90.86
N GLU A 790 -87.85 41.70 -91.95
CA GLU A 790 -88.56 41.99 -93.21
C GLU A 790 -89.98 41.40 -93.29
N MET A 791 -90.23 40.29 -92.60
CA MET A 791 -91.41 39.45 -92.85
C MET A 791 -92.24 39.14 -91.60
N LEU A 792 -91.68 39.31 -90.40
CA LEU A 792 -92.37 39.00 -89.14
C LEU A 792 -92.61 40.29 -88.33
N THR A 793 -93.69 40.30 -87.56
CA THR A 793 -94.05 41.38 -86.65
C THR A 793 -94.14 40.81 -85.24
N VAL A 794 -93.41 41.39 -84.30
CA VAL A 794 -93.38 40.89 -82.91
C VAL A 794 -94.56 41.47 -82.13
N VAL A 795 -95.43 40.59 -81.63
CA VAL A 795 -96.58 40.95 -80.79
C VAL A 795 -96.50 40.16 -79.49
N ALA A 796 -96.50 40.85 -78.34
CA ALA A 796 -96.37 40.23 -77.01
C ALA A 796 -95.19 39.24 -76.89
N GLY A 797 -94.07 39.55 -77.53
CA GLY A 797 -92.87 38.71 -77.54
C GLY A 797 -92.91 37.51 -78.50
N GLN A 798 -93.99 37.31 -79.25
CA GLN A 798 -94.09 36.25 -80.27
C GLN A 798 -93.94 36.85 -81.67
N PRO A 799 -93.03 36.32 -82.52
CA PRO A 799 -92.92 36.77 -83.90
C PRO A 799 -94.07 36.16 -84.72
N LEU A 800 -95.00 37.02 -85.14
CA LEU A 800 -96.18 36.66 -85.91
C LEU A 800 -96.02 37.15 -87.35
N MET A 801 -96.46 36.36 -88.31
CA MET A 801 -96.55 36.78 -89.70
C MET A 801 -97.93 37.37 -89.95
N LEU A 802 -98.01 38.70 -90.01
CA LEU A 802 -99.29 39.38 -90.20
C LEU A 802 -99.58 39.71 -91.67
N ASN A 803 -98.58 39.76 -92.56
CA ASN A 803 -98.77 40.16 -93.96
C ASN A 803 -98.82 38.95 -94.92
N PRO A 804 -99.98 38.64 -95.55
CA PRO A 804 -100.10 37.52 -96.48
C PRO A 804 -99.23 37.63 -97.74
N ALA A 805 -98.91 38.85 -98.20
CA ALA A 805 -98.12 39.07 -99.41
C ALA A 805 -96.67 38.59 -99.30
N LYS A 806 -96.19 38.27 -98.10
CA LYS A 806 -94.80 37.84 -97.83
C LYS A 806 -94.64 36.31 -97.74
N TRP A 807 -95.70 35.52 -97.95
CA TRP A 807 -95.73 34.07 -97.70
C TRP A 807 -94.68 33.26 -98.49
N ASP A 808 -94.60 33.46 -99.81
CA ASP A 808 -93.67 32.70 -100.66
C ASP A 808 -92.19 33.03 -100.38
N ALA A 809 -91.92 34.25 -99.94
CA ALA A 809 -90.57 34.67 -99.53
C ALA A 809 -90.19 34.02 -98.19
N PHE A 810 -91.13 33.94 -97.23
CA PHE A 810 -90.94 33.31 -95.93
C PHE A 810 -90.61 31.81 -96.04
N GLY A 811 -91.31 31.08 -96.93
CA GLY A 811 -91.05 29.66 -97.17
C GLY A 811 -89.64 29.37 -97.68
N ARG A 812 -89.15 30.16 -98.66
CA ARG A 812 -87.79 30.01 -99.21
C ARG A 812 -86.70 30.34 -98.19
N LYS A 813 -86.82 31.46 -97.46
CA LYS A 813 -85.83 31.85 -96.43
C LYS A 813 -85.80 30.83 -95.28
N THR A 814 -86.94 30.27 -94.88
CA THR A 814 -87.00 29.21 -93.85
C THR A 814 -86.19 27.96 -94.24
N SER A 815 -86.33 27.49 -95.49
CA SER A 815 -85.58 26.33 -95.98
C SER A 815 -84.07 26.59 -96.02
N ALA A 816 -83.65 27.79 -96.44
CA ALA A 816 -82.25 28.20 -96.46
C ALA A 816 -81.64 28.24 -95.04
N VAL A 817 -82.37 28.76 -94.05
CA VAL A 817 -81.95 28.74 -92.64
C VAL A 817 -81.76 27.31 -92.14
N GLN A 818 -82.69 26.40 -92.43
CA GLN A 818 -82.57 25.00 -92.00
C GLN A 818 -81.41 24.24 -92.67
N ALA A 819 -81.15 24.51 -93.95
CA ALA A 819 -80.03 23.93 -94.67
C ALA A 819 -78.68 24.40 -94.10
N ALA A 820 -78.53 25.71 -93.86
CA ALA A 820 -77.31 26.29 -93.29
C ALA A 820 -76.99 25.74 -91.89
N TYR A 821 -77.99 25.60 -91.00
CA TYR A 821 -77.79 24.91 -89.72
C TYR A 821 -77.45 23.42 -89.88
N GLY A 822 -78.03 22.72 -90.88
CA GLY A 822 -77.70 21.31 -91.16
C GLY A 822 -76.26 21.10 -91.64
N GLU A 823 -75.77 21.99 -92.49
CA GLU A 823 -74.37 22.03 -92.95
C GLU A 823 -73.42 22.35 -91.79
N ALA A 824 -73.78 23.34 -90.96
CA ALA A 824 -73.02 23.68 -89.74
C ALA A 824 -72.89 22.46 -88.81
N ALA A 825 -73.99 21.77 -88.51
CA ALA A 825 -73.97 20.58 -87.65
C ALA A 825 -73.14 19.43 -88.24
N THR A 826 -73.08 19.31 -89.57
CA THR A 826 -72.27 18.29 -90.25
C THR A 826 -70.78 18.62 -90.20
N ALA A 827 -70.42 19.90 -90.39
CA ALA A 827 -69.05 20.36 -90.27
C ALA A 827 -68.52 20.13 -88.84
N PHE A 828 -69.27 20.54 -87.81
CA PHE A 828 -68.91 20.30 -86.41
C PHE A 828 -68.76 18.80 -86.08
N ARG A 829 -69.68 17.94 -86.54
CA ARG A 829 -69.56 16.47 -86.38
C ARG A 829 -68.29 15.90 -87.01
N LYS A 830 -67.93 16.34 -88.22
CA LYS A 830 -66.71 15.88 -88.92
C LYS A 830 -65.43 16.35 -88.22
N ALA A 831 -65.46 17.55 -87.65
CA ALA A 831 -64.37 18.07 -86.82
C ALA A 831 -64.22 17.28 -85.50
N GLY A 832 -65.32 16.73 -84.97
CA GLY A 832 -65.38 16.14 -83.63
C GLY A 832 -65.89 17.10 -82.55
N ALA A 833 -66.38 18.28 -82.97
CA ALA A 833 -67.05 19.27 -82.11
C ALA A 833 -68.51 18.85 -81.87
N THR A 834 -68.71 17.77 -81.12
CA THR A 834 -70.02 17.12 -80.94
C THR A 834 -71.01 17.99 -80.19
N GLU A 835 -70.56 18.71 -79.17
CA GLU A 835 -71.38 19.67 -78.41
C GLU A 835 -71.87 20.81 -79.29
N GLU A 836 -71.00 21.40 -80.09
CA GLU A 836 -71.36 22.46 -81.04
C GLU A 836 -72.32 21.94 -82.11
N ALA A 837 -72.10 20.72 -82.61
CA ALA A 837 -73.01 20.09 -83.56
C ALA A 837 -74.42 19.90 -82.98
N GLN A 838 -74.50 19.50 -81.70
CA GLN A 838 -75.75 19.32 -80.98
C GLN A 838 -76.43 20.66 -80.68
N SER A 839 -75.68 21.65 -80.18
CA SER A 839 -76.18 23.02 -79.97
C SER A 839 -76.77 23.61 -81.25
N VAL A 840 -76.12 23.40 -82.39
CA VAL A 840 -76.59 23.84 -83.70
C VAL A 840 -77.87 23.10 -84.12
N ALA A 841 -77.95 21.79 -83.86
CA ALA A 841 -79.14 21.00 -84.13
C ALA A 841 -80.34 21.48 -83.27
N ASP A 842 -80.10 21.80 -81.99
CA ASP A 842 -81.13 22.32 -81.08
C ASP A 842 -81.59 23.73 -81.48
N GLU A 843 -80.67 24.60 -81.90
CA GLU A 843 -81.01 25.91 -82.45
C GLU A 843 -81.88 25.78 -83.71
N ARG A 844 -81.49 24.88 -84.63
CA ARG A 844 -82.27 24.58 -85.84
C ARG A 844 -83.70 24.17 -85.50
N GLN A 845 -83.87 23.30 -84.50
CA GLN A 845 -85.18 22.81 -84.08
C GLN A 845 -86.03 23.90 -83.41
N ARG A 846 -85.41 24.72 -82.54
CA ARG A 846 -86.08 25.89 -81.93
C ARG A 846 -86.58 26.88 -82.99
N MET A 847 -85.75 27.16 -84.00
CA MET A 847 -86.15 28.05 -85.10
C MET A 847 -87.27 27.44 -85.95
N ALA A 848 -87.20 26.14 -86.26
CA ALA A 848 -88.27 25.45 -86.98
C ALA A 848 -89.63 25.55 -86.24
N ASN A 849 -89.62 25.41 -84.91
CA ASN A 849 -90.83 25.58 -84.10
C ASN A 849 -91.37 27.02 -84.11
N ARG A 850 -90.49 28.03 -84.03
CA ARG A 850 -90.90 29.45 -84.13
C ARG A 850 -91.50 29.76 -85.49
N TYR A 851 -90.93 29.23 -86.56
CA TYR A 851 -91.47 29.41 -87.91
C TYR A 851 -92.82 28.74 -88.10
N ARG A 852 -93.09 27.64 -87.38
CA ARG A 852 -94.40 27.00 -87.35
C ARG A 852 -95.46 27.90 -86.71
N ILE A 853 -95.13 28.57 -85.61
CA ILE A 853 -96.03 29.54 -84.95
C ILE A 853 -96.27 30.75 -85.86
N ALA A 854 -95.21 31.31 -86.45
CA ALA A 854 -95.34 32.41 -87.42
C ALA A 854 -96.24 32.02 -88.60
N ARG A 855 -96.09 30.81 -89.14
CA ARG A 855 -96.97 30.27 -90.18
C ARG A 855 -98.43 30.20 -89.74
N TYR A 856 -98.72 29.71 -88.53
CA TYR A 856 -100.10 29.63 -88.04
C TYR A 856 -100.71 31.00 -87.75
N SER A 857 -99.90 31.95 -87.29
CA SER A 857 -100.36 33.32 -87.03
C SER A 857 -100.84 34.04 -88.29
N LEU A 858 -100.32 33.67 -89.47
CA LEU A 858 -100.82 34.21 -90.73
C LEU A 858 -102.25 33.76 -91.01
N TYR A 859 -102.59 32.50 -90.74
CA TYR A 859 -103.97 32.03 -90.87
C TYR A 859 -104.89 32.79 -89.90
N GLY A 860 -104.43 33.04 -88.67
CA GLY A 860 -105.16 33.84 -87.68
C GLY A 860 -105.31 35.31 -88.07
N SER A 861 -104.24 35.96 -88.54
CA SER A 861 -104.26 37.37 -88.96
C SER A 861 -105.12 37.56 -90.20
N THR A 862 -105.04 36.65 -91.18
CA THR A 862 -105.90 36.68 -92.37
C THR A 862 -107.37 36.59 -91.99
N ALA A 863 -107.73 35.70 -91.05
CA ALA A 863 -109.08 35.64 -90.50
C ALA A 863 -109.48 36.93 -89.78
N ALA A 864 -108.58 37.55 -89.02
CA ALA A 864 -108.82 38.83 -88.34
C ALA A 864 -108.97 40.02 -89.33
N TYR A 865 -108.17 40.08 -90.40
CA TYR A 865 -108.33 41.08 -91.46
C TYR A 865 -109.66 40.92 -92.19
N VAL A 866 -110.08 39.68 -92.46
CA VAL A 866 -111.40 39.38 -93.04
C VAL A 866 -112.51 39.84 -92.08
N LEU A 867 -112.41 39.54 -90.79
CA LEU A 867 -113.38 39.98 -89.78
C LEU A 867 -113.41 41.51 -89.61
N GLY A 868 -112.26 42.17 -89.61
CA GLY A 868 -112.14 43.63 -89.54
C GLY A 868 -112.71 44.31 -90.79
N PHE A 869 -112.47 43.75 -91.97
CA PHE A 869 -113.08 44.21 -93.21
C PHE A 869 -114.61 44.05 -93.17
N VAL A 870 -115.12 42.91 -92.72
CA VAL A 870 -116.56 42.68 -92.51
C VAL A 870 -117.14 43.68 -91.49
N GLY A 871 -116.45 43.93 -90.38
CA GLY A 871 -116.86 44.91 -89.37
C GLY A 871 -116.91 46.35 -89.90
N LEU A 872 -115.93 46.73 -90.73
CA LEU A 872 -115.89 48.04 -91.39
C LEU A 872 -117.01 48.20 -92.43
N VAL A 873 -117.31 47.15 -93.17
CA VAL A 873 -118.49 47.09 -94.07
C VAL A 873 -119.78 47.26 -93.27
N VAL A 874 -119.94 46.56 -92.13
CA VAL A 874 -121.11 46.71 -91.25
C VAL A 874 -121.23 48.13 -90.69
N TYR A 875 -120.13 48.75 -90.26
CA TYR A 875 -120.09 50.13 -89.77
C TYR A 875 -120.51 51.15 -90.85
N LEU A 876 -119.98 51.01 -92.07
CA LEU A 876 -120.36 51.84 -93.22
C LEU A 876 -121.85 51.70 -93.58
N VAL A 877 -122.39 50.49 -93.55
CA VAL A 877 -123.83 50.26 -93.79
C VAL A 877 -124.68 50.97 -92.73
N ARG A 878 -124.28 50.91 -91.45
CA ARG A 878 -125.02 51.52 -90.34
C ARG A 878 -124.99 53.05 -90.35
N SER A 879 -123.86 53.67 -90.69
CA SER A 879 -123.78 55.14 -90.80
C SER A 879 -124.56 55.66 -92.01
N THR A 880 -124.59 54.90 -93.11
CA THR A 880 -125.38 55.24 -94.30
C THR A 880 -126.88 55.16 -94.02
N TYR A 881 -127.33 54.21 -93.19
CA TYR A 881 -128.74 54.07 -92.81
C TYR A 881 -129.26 55.24 -91.94
N ALA A 882 -128.42 55.79 -91.05
CA ALA A 882 -128.77 56.96 -90.24
C ALA A 882 -128.97 58.22 -91.09
N TYR A 883 -128.15 58.40 -92.13
CA TYR A 883 -128.22 59.53 -93.05
C TYR A 883 -129.49 59.53 -93.94
N VAL A 884 -130.02 58.37 -94.29
CA VAL A 884 -131.21 58.26 -95.17
C VAL A 884 -132.53 58.51 -94.41
N ARG A 885 -132.55 58.38 -93.07
CA ARG A 885 -133.76 58.61 -92.26
C ARG A 885 -134.06 60.11 -92.04
N ASP A 886 -133.05 60.96 -91.96
CA ASP A 886 -133.22 62.42 -91.79
C ASP A 886 -133.65 63.14 -93.09
N ALA A 887 -133.40 62.54 -94.26
CA ALA A 887 -133.63 63.22 -95.55
C ALA A 887 -135.10 63.17 -96.06
N ARG A 888 -136.07 62.64 -95.30
CA ARG A 888 -137.49 62.49 -95.76
C ARG A 888 -138.54 63.36 -95.04
N GLU A 889 -138.15 64.25 -94.11
CA GLU A 889 -139.12 64.99 -93.26
C GLU A 889 -139.13 66.53 -93.41
N ALA A 890 -138.55 67.12 -94.46
CA ALA A 890 -138.60 68.59 -94.68
C ALA A 890 -139.00 69.00 -96.12
N VAL A 891 -140.30 68.84 -96.46
CA VAL A 891 -140.99 69.58 -97.54
C VAL A 891 -142.40 69.98 -97.04
N SER A 892 -142.59 71.29 -96.77
CA SER A 892 -143.81 72.11 -96.45
C SER A 892 -143.64 72.91 -95.13
N GLY A 893 -143.06 74.14 -95.15
CA GLY A 893 -143.72 75.48 -95.30
C GLY A 893 -144.09 76.06 -93.91
N ASP A 894 -143.87 77.33 -93.47
CA ASP A 894 -143.51 78.62 -94.07
C ASP A 894 -143.33 79.71 -92.95
N PHE A 895 -142.78 80.90 -93.28
CA PHE A 895 -142.77 82.25 -92.64
C PHE A 895 -141.76 82.72 -91.53
N LEU A 896 -140.77 83.54 -91.96
CA LEU A 896 -140.56 85.02 -91.75
C LEU A 896 -140.18 85.75 -90.40
N VAL A 897 -139.29 86.77 -90.56
CA VAL A 897 -139.13 88.14 -89.94
C VAL A 897 -138.05 88.48 -88.86
N ALA A 898 -137.12 89.36 -89.30
CA ALA A 898 -136.40 90.53 -88.73
C ALA A 898 -135.51 90.50 -87.45
N SER A 899 -134.45 91.36 -87.57
CA SER A 899 -133.34 91.74 -86.68
C SER A 899 -132.20 90.74 -86.50
#